data_AF-W4LYS6-F1
#
_entry.id   AF-W4LYS6-F1
#
_cell.length_a   1.000
_cell.length_b   1.000
_cell.length_c   1.000
_cell.angle_alpha   90.00
_cell.angle_beta   90.00
_cell.angle_gamma   90.00
#
_symmetry.space_group_name_H-M   'P 1'
#
loop_
_entity.id
_entity.type
_entity.pdbx_description
1 polymer ?
#
loop_
_entity_poly.entity_id
_entity_poly.type
_entity_poly.pdbx_seq_one_letter_code
_entity_poly.pdbx_strand_id
1 'polypeptide(L)'
;MPITHSPQPPQARIRHGLAYVNREKAILFGGIYFNSWKENQIDDVWTFNISNSQWEQSSVEPNMRASNGHGMCHFGNGKVLLFGGRNPEGEFLHETWVFKPETSSQKWTSKSQDPTVFPSARSMCQSMAYLGSNRAVLFGGWGPGYAPTKGKTWVYGYPISDLETDYDNSRQDFFDNHPPTDVFKEIKWGEGDKACEVKLQDLKHGVPDDIWKNKKFTDICDPINGTDPIVGTSLFKFLDAMPKGAILHLHPAAMGNFKNLLKHASEYKNGGQFYVLDLKKPDNATNNHPRSFFRFEKEQPSGYVPLKDRLHDKATLSKLYVTSDELKQARSSGDMWKYFQPIFDRIRPLLNQEELAKSYFEKACEHLKESNITHVELRTWWPIRGEAKIDTDINQLQAALNKNKDQLTYKVIYSRTRSIQGMEDIVDDLYAVGTYKANPNHSEVVGFDLFGEEDTGRPTSYFLDDIITAWERLGQKDLPPFYFHDGESDMSFQKSPDDDDSPDKVYFNNNMLDAYLLGRFSADHLMKSAKIPMSFKSWTRRVGHGLKLDKWSYLKQQYIQDGILIELCPISNQLLKYVDDLEEHPGKAYLTEGVPVSLNPDDPAMFGYQGVTHDFWLACMAWKLNLKQLKLLAYNSLKYSSLEGDYNDSNSEKGKAIQRWNDAWDTFVDQQNKK
;
A
#
# COMPACT_ATOMS: atom_id res chain seq x y z
N MET A 1 -43.61 -37.89 -8.69
CA MET A 1 -43.53 -36.75 -9.63
C MET A 1 -44.71 -36.86 -10.58
N PRO A 2 -45.44 -35.77 -10.87
CA PRO A 2 -46.51 -35.82 -11.88
C PRO A 2 -45.92 -36.19 -13.24
N ILE A 3 -46.53 -37.17 -13.91
CA ILE A 3 -46.19 -37.53 -15.29
C ILE A 3 -46.95 -36.54 -16.18
N THR A 4 -46.25 -35.60 -16.79
CA THR A 4 -46.83 -34.64 -17.74
C THR A 4 -46.77 -35.24 -19.15
N HIS A 5 -47.88 -35.12 -19.90
CA HIS A 5 -47.95 -35.53 -21.31
C HIS A 5 -47.84 -34.29 -22.20
N SER A 6 -47.00 -34.33 -23.21
CA SER A 6 -46.86 -33.24 -24.18
C SER A 6 -47.99 -33.31 -25.21
N PRO A 7 -48.70 -32.22 -25.52
CA PRO A 7 -49.85 -32.24 -26.43
C PRO A 7 -49.49 -32.50 -27.90
N GLN A 8 -48.24 -32.29 -28.31
CA GLN A 8 -47.74 -32.47 -29.68
C GLN A 8 -46.39 -33.22 -29.69
N PRO A 9 -46.37 -34.54 -29.39
CA PRO A 9 -45.13 -35.29 -29.33
C PRO A 9 -44.61 -35.66 -30.73
N PRO A 10 -43.30 -35.91 -30.88
CA PRO A 10 -42.74 -36.51 -32.08
C PRO A 10 -43.36 -37.89 -32.34
N GLN A 11 -43.37 -38.31 -33.61
CA GLN A 11 -43.86 -39.64 -34.00
C GLN A 11 -43.19 -40.77 -33.20
N ALA A 12 -43.96 -41.80 -32.86
CA ALA A 12 -43.46 -43.01 -32.20
C ALA A 12 -42.36 -43.69 -33.04
N ARG A 13 -41.25 -44.01 -32.39
CA ARG A 13 -40.01 -44.42 -33.05
C ARG A 13 -39.12 -45.30 -32.15
N ILE A 14 -38.30 -46.14 -32.76
CA ILE A 14 -37.25 -46.90 -32.06
C ILE A 14 -35.87 -46.55 -32.64
N ARG A 15 -34.80 -46.94 -31.93
CA ARG A 15 -33.40 -46.70 -32.33
C ARG A 15 -33.06 -45.21 -32.56
N HIS A 16 -33.80 -44.30 -31.93
CA HIS A 16 -33.52 -42.86 -31.88
C HIS A 16 -32.44 -42.56 -30.84
N GLY A 17 -31.79 -41.40 -30.95
CA GLY A 17 -30.94 -40.83 -29.90
C GLY A 17 -31.70 -39.78 -29.12
N LEU A 18 -31.54 -39.74 -27.79
CA LEU A 18 -32.02 -38.65 -26.93
C LEU A 18 -30.89 -38.20 -26.00
N ALA A 19 -30.59 -36.91 -25.98
CA ALA A 19 -29.54 -36.34 -25.13
C ALA A 19 -29.97 -34.99 -24.56
N TYR A 20 -29.72 -34.76 -23.27
CA TYR A 20 -29.87 -33.42 -22.70
C TYR A 20 -28.77 -32.49 -23.24
N VAL A 21 -29.07 -31.19 -23.31
CA VAL A 21 -28.14 -30.14 -23.77
C VAL A 21 -27.64 -29.35 -22.56
N ASN A 22 -28.58 -28.97 -21.71
CA ASN A 22 -28.40 -28.20 -20.50
C ASN A 22 -29.54 -28.58 -19.54
N ARG A 23 -29.76 -27.80 -18.49
CA ARG A 23 -30.83 -28.07 -17.50
C ARG A 23 -32.25 -27.87 -18.03
N GLU A 24 -32.40 -27.25 -19.19
CA GLU A 24 -33.70 -26.81 -19.74
C GLU A 24 -34.10 -27.54 -21.01
N LYS A 25 -33.16 -28.13 -21.75
CA LYS A 25 -33.41 -28.67 -23.09
C LYS A 25 -32.83 -30.07 -23.28
N ALA A 26 -33.54 -30.90 -24.04
CA ALA A 26 -33.04 -32.14 -24.60
C ALA A 26 -33.29 -32.21 -26.11
N ILE A 27 -32.41 -32.89 -26.83
CA ILE A 27 -32.49 -33.11 -28.27
C ILE A 27 -32.77 -34.58 -28.53
N LEU A 28 -33.81 -34.82 -29.34
CA LEU A 28 -34.14 -36.10 -29.95
C LEU A 28 -33.71 -36.04 -31.42
N PHE A 29 -33.07 -37.10 -31.89
CA PHE A 29 -32.66 -37.21 -33.29
C PHE A 29 -32.93 -38.60 -33.87
N GLY A 30 -33.51 -38.59 -35.07
CA GLY A 30 -33.68 -39.76 -35.93
C GLY A 30 -34.49 -40.91 -35.34
N GLY A 31 -34.29 -42.11 -35.87
CA GLY A 31 -34.94 -43.36 -35.49
C GLY A 31 -35.64 -44.04 -36.66
N ILE A 32 -36.40 -45.08 -36.36
CA ILE A 32 -37.25 -45.80 -37.33
C ILE A 32 -38.66 -45.99 -36.79
N TYR A 33 -39.63 -46.08 -37.69
CA TYR A 33 -41.00 -46.50 -37.41
C TYR A 33 -41.46 -47.54 -38.44
N PHE A 34 -42.50 -48.30 -38.09
CA PHE A 34 -43.07 -49.33 -38.96
C PHE A 34 -44.45 -48.92 -39.46
N ASN A 35 -44.68 -49.09 -40.76
CA ASN A 35 -46.03 -49.05 -41.34
C ASN A 35 -46.26 -50.34 -42.12
N SER A 36 -47.23 -51.16 -41.69
CA SER A 36 -47.55 -52.45 -42.33
C SER A 36 -46.32 -53.33 -42.58
N TRP A 37 -45.48 -53.47 -41.54
CA TRP A 37 -44.19 -54.20 -41.55
C TRP A 37 -43.08 -53.61 -42.43
N LYS A 38 -43.31 -52.48 -43.09
CA LYS A 38 -42.27 -51.73 -43.78
C LYS A 38 -41.53 -50.82 -42.79
N GLU A 39 -40.22 -50.98 -42.69
CA GLU A 39 -39.33 -50.08 -41.93
C GLU A 39 -39.23 -48.74 -42.68
N ASN A 40 -39.46 -47.64 -41.98
CA ASN A 40 -39.29 -46.28 -42.49
C ASN A 40 -38.34 -45.55 -41.55
N GLN A 41 -37.32 -44.93 -42.13
CA GLN A 41 -36.30 -44.20 -41.38
C GLN A 41 -36.70 -42.72 -41.26
N ILE A 42 -36.28 -42.09 -40.17
CA ILE A 42 -36.53 -40.67 -39.89
C ILE A 42 -35.20 -40.02 -39.52
N ASP A 43 -34.99 -38.79 -39.96
CA ASP A 43 -33.79 -37.95 -39.75
C ASP A 43 -34.14 -36.56 -39.17
N ASP A 44 -35.32 -36.42 -38.57
CA ASP A 44 -35.77 -35.18 -37.94
C ASP A 44 -35.05 -34.90 -36.61
N VAL A 45 -34.99 -33.62 -36.27
CA VAL A 45 -34.45 -33.11 -35.00
C VAL A 45 -35.60 -32.49 -34.21
N TRP A 46 -35.72 -32.89 -32.96
CA TRP A 46 -36.71 -32.33 -32.03
C TRP A 46 -36.03 -31.81 -30.77
N THR A 47 -36.48 -30.65 -30.29
CA THR A 47 -36.07 -30.09 -29.00
C THR A 47 -37.21 -30.26 -28.01
N PHE A 48 -36.92 -30.88 -26.87
CA PHE A 48 -37.81 -30.92 -25.73
C PHE A 48 -37.41 -29.85 -24.73
N ASN A 49 -38.34 -28.96 -24.41
CA ASN A 49 -38.18 -28.01 -23.33
C ASN A 49 -38.68 -28.63 -22.02
N ILE A 50 -37.74 -28.87 -21.10
CA ILE A 50 -37.97 -29.57 -19.83
C ILE A 50 -38.85 -28.74 -18.90
N SER A 51 -38.72 -27.41 -18.92
CA SER A 51 -39.43 -26.51 -18.02
C SER A 51 -40.95 -26.47 -18.25
N ASN A 52 -41.40 -26.66 -19.49
CA ASN A 52 -42.81 -26.59 -19.88
C ASN A 52 -43.35 -27.88 -20.53
N SER A 53 -42.52 -28.92 -20.61
CA SER A 53 -42.86 -30.23 -21.20
C SER A 53 -43.35 -30.16 -22.67
N GLN A 54 -42.84 -29.22 -23.46
CA GLN A 54 -43.21 -29.06 -24.88
C GLN A 54 -42.12 -29.57 -25.83
N TRP A 55 -42.56 -30.12 -26.96
CA TRP A 55 -41.70 -30.50 -28.08
C TRP A 55 -41.80 -29.46 -29.19
N GLU A 56 -40.66 -29.13 -29.78
CA GLU A 56 -40.54 -28.26 -30.94
C GLU A 56 -39.67 -28.94 -32.00
N GLN A 57 -40.19 -29.09 -33.22
CA GLN A 57 -39.42 -29.63 -34.33
C GLN A 57 -38.47 -28.55 -34.85
N SER A 58 -37.18 -28.88 -34.98
CA SER A 58 -36.19 -27.94 -35.50
C SER A 58 -36.18 -27.96 -37.04
N SER A 59 -35.99 -26.80 -37.67
CA SER A 59 -35.94 -26.64 -39.14
C SER A 59 -34.58 -26.98 -39.75
N VAL A 60 -33.78 -27.80 -39.06
CA VAL A 60 -32.41 -28.14 -39.48
C VAL A 60 -32.46 -29.03 -40.72
N GLU A 61 -31.82 -28.61 -41.81
CA GLU A 61 -31.70 -29.48 -42.98
C GLU A 61 -30.91 -30.74 -42.65
N PRO A 62 -31.38 -31.93 -43.05
CA PRO A 62 -30.77 -33.21 -42.73
C PRO A 62 -29.49 -33.40 -43.52
N ASN A 63 -28.40 -32.75 -43.09
CA ASN A 63 -27.09 -32.91 -43.70
C ASN A 63 -26.28 -34.04 -43.04
N MET A 64 -26.96 -35.08 -42.54
CA MET A 64 -26.34 -36.27 -41.96
C MET A 64 -26.82 -37.52 -42.67
N ARG A 65 -25.89 -38.47 -42.89
CA ARG A 65 -26.20 -39.78 -43.48
C ARG A 65 -26.84 -40.75 -42.48
N ALA A 66 -26.69 -40.53 -41.17
CA ALA A 66 -27.18 -41.45 -40.14
C ALA A 66 -28.65 -41.18 -39.79
N SER A 67 -29.51 -42.19 -39.90
CA SER A 67 -30.93 -42.11 -39.56
C SER A 67 -31.31 -42.91 -38.32
N ASN A 68 -30.55 -43.95 -37.92
CA ASN A 68 -30.93 -44.77 -36.76
C ASN A 68 -29.78 -45.57 -36.13
N GLY A 69 -29.97 -45.95 -34.87
CA GLY A 69 -29.07 -46.86 -34.12
C GLY A 69 -27.73 -46.24 -33.73
N HIS A 70 -27.62 -44.91 -33.77
CA HIS A 70 -26.44 -44.13 -33.38
C HIS A 70 -26.31 -44.02 -31.85
N GLY A 71 -25.09 -43.79 -31.36
CA GLY A 71 -24.85 -43.39 -29.97
C GLY A 71 -24.95 -41.87 -29.88
N MET A 72 -25.62 -41.34 -28.85
CA MET A 72 -25.77 -39.89 -28.67
C MET A 72 -25.71 -39.51 -27.19
N CYS A 73 -24.98 -38.45 -26.86
CA CYS A 73 -24.95 -37.90 -25.49
C CYS A 73 -24.63 -36.40 -25.47
N HIS A 74 -24.85 -35.77 -24.32
CA HIS A 74 -24.33 -34.43 -24.03
C HIS A 74 -22.80 -34.39 -24.17
N PHE A 75 -22.23 -33.28 -24.66
CA PHE A 75 -20.79 -33.13 -24.88
C PHE A 75 -20.26 -31.74 -24.51
N GLY A 76 -20.68 -31.25 -23.34
CA GLY A 76 -20.24 -29.99 -22.73
C GLY A 76 -20.58 -28.75 -23.56
N ASN A 77 -20.55 -27.58 -22.92
CA ASN A 77 -20.83 -26.28 -23.55
C ASN A 77 -22.10 -26.26 -24.42
N GLY A 78 -23.17 -26.94 -23.96
CA GLY A 78 -24.45 -27.01 -24.65
C GLY A 78 -24.39 -27.75 -26.00
N LYS A 79 -23.48 -28.72 -26.17
CA LYS A 79 -23.34 -29.52 -27.39
C LYS A 79 -23.87 -30.93 -27.21
N VAL A 80 -24.25 -31.56 -28.31
CA VAL A 80 -24.58 -32.99 -28.38
C VAL A 80 -23.60 -33.68 -29.31
N LEU A 81 -23.04 -34.81 -28.89
CA LEU A 81 -22.17 -35.67 -29.68
C LEU A 81 -22.98 -36.86 -30.19
N LEU A 82 -22.78 -37.22 -31.45
CA LEU A 82 -23.37 -38.37 -32.11
C LEU A 82 -22.28 -39.19 -32.78
N PHE A 83 -22.39 -40.52 -32.71
CA PHE A 83 -21.50 -41.43 -33.42
C PHE A 83 -22.22 -42.62 -34.05
N GLY A 84 -21.80 -42.94 -35.27
CA GLY A 84 -22.21 -44.15 -35.99
C GLY A 84 -23.69 -44.17 -36.36
N GLY A 85 -24.29 -45.36 -36.37
CA GLY A 85 -25.66 -45.58 -36.85
C GLY A 85 -25.69 -46.18 -38.25
N ARG A 86 -26.88 -46.17 -38.87
CA ARG A 86 -27.10 -46.61 -40.26
C ARG A 86 -27.74 -45.52 -41.10
N ASN A 87 -27.46 -45.51 -42.40
CA ASN A 87 -28.12 -44.65 -43.39
C ASN A 87 -29.37 -45.32 -44.02
N PRO A 88 -30.13 -44.58 -44.87
CA PRO A 88 -31.25 -45.13 -45.65
C PRO A 88 -30.93 -46.38 -46.47
N GLU A 89 -29.69 -46.49 -46.95
CA GLU A 89 -29.20 -47.64 -47.70
C GLU A 89 -28.84 -48.84 -46.81
N GLY A 90 -28.84 -48.66 -45.48
CA GLY A 90 -28.54 -49.68 -44.49
C GLY A 90 -27.05 -49.90 -44.22
N GLU A 91 -26.18 -49.03 -44.70
CA GLU A 91 -24.75 -49.04 -44.44
C GLU A 91 -24.45 -48.64 -42.99
N PHE A 92 -23.43 -49.27 -42.39
CA PHE A 92 -22.97 -48.91 -41.04
C PHE A 92 -22.01 -47.72 -41.12
N LEU A 93 -22.22 -46.72 -40.28
CA LEU A 93 -21.45 -45.48 -40.29
C LEU A 93 -20.40 -45.47 -39.17
N HIS A 94 -19.29 -44.80 -39.43
CA HIS A 94 -18.20 -44.53 -38.49
C HIS A 94 -18.02 -43.02 -38.24
N GLU A 95 -19.02 -42.22 -38.63
CA GLU A 95 -18.90 -40.78 -38.59
C GLU A 95 -19.21 -40.25 -37.17
N THR A 96 -18.46 -39.23 -36.77
CA THR A 96 -18.70 -38.46 -35.54
C THR A 96 -19.29 -37.10 -35.92
N TRP A 97 -20.37 -36.73 -35.24
CA TRP A 97 -21.08 -35.48 -35.49
C TRP A 97 -21.31 -34.72 -34.18
N VAL A 98 -21.22 -33.38 -34.25
CA VAL A 98 -21.50 -32.49 -33.11
C VAL A 98 -22.63 -31.54 -33.49
N PHE A 99 -23.69 -31.51 -32.67
CA PHE A 99 -24.79 -30.57 -32.78
C PHE A 99 -24.63 -29.41 -31.79
N LYS A 100 -24.92 -28.20 -32.26
CA LYS A 100 -24.95 -26.97 -31.46
C LYS A 100 -26.37 -26.36 -31.50
N PRO A 101 -27.25 -26.71 -30.55
CA PRO A 101 -28.65 -26.26 -30.52
C PRO A 101 -28.83 -24.74 -30.28
N GLU A 102 -27.85 -24.06 -29.68
CA GLU A 102 -28.00 -22.65 -29.30
C GLU A 102 -27.46 -21.65 -30.33
N THR A 103 -26.84 -22.11 -31.42
CA THR A 103 -26.44 -21.21 -32.51
C THR A 103 -27.63 -20.91 -33.42
N SER A 104 -27.71 -19.67 -33.94
CA SER A 104 -28.77 -19.22 -34.85
C SER A 104 -28.95 -20.08 -36.12
N SER A 105 -27.97 -20.90 -36.47
CA SER A 105 -28.00 -21.80 -37.63
C SER A 105 -28.31 -23.27 -37.29
N GLN A 106 -28.46 -23.65 -36.00
CA GLN A 106 -28.70 -25.02 -35.50
C GLN A 106 -28.19 -26.13 -36.44
N LYS A 107 -26.88 -26.39 -36.46
CA LYS A 107 -26.28 -27.26 -37.50
C LYS A 107 -25.50 -28.43 -36.91
N TRP A 108 -25.64 -29.60 -37.55
CA TRP A 108 -24.73 -30.74 -37.36
C TRP A 108 -23.40 -30.51 -38.07
N THR A 109 -22.30 -30.67 -37.34
CA THR A 109 -20.93 -30.51 -37.88
C THR A 109 -20.19 -31.84 -37.82
N SER A 110 -19.71 -32.34 -38.96
CA SER A 110 -18.89 -33.56 -39.02
C SER A 110 -17.53 -33.33 -38.37
N LYS A 111 -17.04 -34.33 -37.63
CA LYS A 111 -15.74 -34.34 -36.96
C LYS A 111 -14.84 -35.50 -37.42
N SER A 112 -15.24 -36.23 -38.46
CA SER A 112 -14.58 -37.45 -38.94
C SER A 112 -13.36 -37.20 -39.85
N GLN A 113 -12.69 -36.06 -39.76
CA GLN A 113 -11.63 -35.66 -40.71
C GLN A 113 -10.18 -35.78 -40.18
N ASP A 114 -9.96 -36.37 -38.99
CA ASP A 114 -8.63 -36.42 -38.35
C ASP A 114 -7.95 -37.82 -38.45
N PRO A 115 -6.80 -38.03 -39.11
CA PRO A 115 -6.47 -39.32 -39.70
C PRO A 115 -6.05 -40.49 -38.80
N THR A 116 -5.91 -40.36 -37.47
CA THR A 116 -5.05 -41.32 -36.75
C THR A 116 -5.73 -42.35 -35.83
N VAL A 117 -6.90 -42.10 -35.23
CA VAL A 117 -7.63 -43.15 -34.48
C VAL A 117 -9.14 -42.82 -34.34
N PHE A 118 -10.03 -43.60 -34.98
CA PHE A 118 -11.48 -43.52 -34.77
C PHE A 118 -12.11 -44.89 -34.45
N PRO A 119 -13.27 -44.92 -33.75
CA PRO A 119 -14.02 -46.15 -33.62
C PRO A 119 -14.47 -46.65 -34.99
N SER A 120 -14.45 -47.97 -35.18
CA SER A 120 -14.95 -48.59 -36.41
C SER A 120 -16.46 -48.38 -36.57
N ALA A 121 -16.93 -48.46 -37.83
CA ALA A 121 -18.34 -48.34 -38.18
C ALA A 121 -19.21 -49.29 -37.33
N ARG A 122 -20.29 -48.75 -36.75
CA ARG A 122 -21.17 -49.51 -35.85
C ARG A 122 -22.55 -48.88 -35.72
N SER A 123 -23.53 -49.72 -35.38
CA SER A 123 -24.91 -49.34 -35.09
C SER A 123 -25.56 -50.36 -34.17
N MET A 124 -26.69 -50.02 -33.57
CA MET A 124 -27.54 -50.85 -32.69
C MET A 124 -26.81 -51.30 -31.41
N CYS A 125 -27.47 -51.27 -30.25
CA CYS A 125 -26.90 -51.73 -28.96
C CYS A 125 -25.54 -51.08 -28.58
N GLN A 126 -25.23 -49.89 -29.10
CA GLN A 126 -24.14 -49.06 -28.60
C GLN A 126 -24.67 -48.10 -27.53
N SER A 127 -23.83 -47.77 -26.54
CA SER A 127 -24.15 -46.80 -25.50
C SER A 127 -23.06 -45.73 -25.45
N MET A 128 -23.48 -44.48 -25.28
CA MET A 128 -22.59 -43.35 -25.13
C MET A 128 -22.97 -42.56 -23.88
N ALA A 129 -21.99 -42.22 -23.04
CA ALA A 129 -22.22 -41.49 -21.79
C ALA A 129 -21.23 -40.33 -21.64
N TYR A 130 -21.72 -39.18 -21.18
CA TYR A 130 -20.89 -38.01 -20.88
C TYR A 130 -20.11 -38.21 -19.58
N LEU A 131 -18.81 -37.91 -19.59
CA LEU A 131 -17.90 -38.07 -18.44
C LEU A 131 -17.55 -36.73 -17.76
N GLY A 132 -18.12 -35.60 -18.19
CA GLY A 132 -17.65 -34.28 -17.76
C GLY A 132 -16.52 -33.72 -18.63
N SER A 133 -16.26 -32.41 -18.52
CA SER A 133 -15.14 -31.72 -19.18
C SER A 133 -14.98 -31.99 -20.68
N ASN A 134 -16.07 -31.95 -21.45
CA ASN A 134 -16.08 -32.27 -22.90
C ASN A 134 -15.55 -33.68 -23.21
N ARG A 135 -15.84 -34.67 -22.36
CA ARG A 135 -15.50 -36.07 -22.60
C ARG A 135 -16.73 -36.97 -22.67
N ALA A 136 -16.67 -38.00 -23.50
CA ALA A 136 -17.71 -39.01 -23.59
C ALA A 136 -17.11 -40.40 -23.78
N VAL A 137 -17.69 -41.42 -23.14
CA VAL A 137 -17.34 -42.82 -23.35
C VAL A 137 -18.34 -43.46 -24.31
N LEU A 138 -17.85 -44.27 -25.24
CA LEU A 138 -18.63 -45.08 -26.16
C LEU A 138 -18.26 -46.56 -25.97
N PHE A 139 -19.27 -47.41 -25.84
CA PHE A 139 -19.08 -48.86 -25.69
C PHE A 139 -20.12 -49.66 -26.47
N GLY A 140 -19.70 -50.81 -26.99
CA GLY A 140 -20.57 -51.79 -27.63
C GLY A 140 -20.98 -51.44 -29.06
N GLY A 141 -22.01 -52.13 -29.54
CA GLY A 141 -22.55 -52.00 -30.89
C GLY A 141 -22.22 -53.14 -31.85
N TRP A 142 -22.96 -53.21 -32.96
CA TRP A 142 -22.76 -54.16 -34.05
C TRP A 142 -22.04 -53.48 -35.22
N GLY A 143 -21.05 -54.13 -35.82
CA GLY A 143 -20.37 -53.67 -37.03
C GLY A 143 -21.02 -54.21 -38.31
N PRO A 144 -20.43 -53.89 -39.49
CA PRO A 144 -20.88 -54.42 -40.78
C PRO A 144 -21.06 -55.94 -40.76
N GLY A 145 -22.13 -56.43 -41.39
CA GLY A 145 -22.47 -57.86 -41.38
C GLY A 145 -22.98 -58.40 -40.03
N TYR A 146 -23.38 -57.51 -39.11
CA TYR A 146 -23.77 -57.87 -37.75
C TYR A 146 -22.65 -58.64 -37.01
N ALA A 147 -21.40 -58.22 -37.20
CA ALA A 147 -20.31 -58.70 -36.36
C ALA A 147 -20.32 -57.95 -35.01
N PRO A 148 -20.30 -58.63 -33.85
CA PRO A 148 -20.20 -57.95 -32.56
C PRO A 148 -18.88 -57.18 -32.50
N THR A 149 -18.94 -55.90 -32.13
CA THR A 149 -17.71 -55.14 -31.89
C THR A 149 -17.09 -55.65 -30.59
N LYS A 150 -15.92 -56.29 -30.64
CA LYS A 150 -15.28 -57.03 -29.54
C LYS A 150 -14.96 -56.17 -28.29
N GLY A 151 -15.97 -55.78 -27.49
CA GLY A 151 -15.80 -55.10 -26.20
C GLY A 151 -14.92 -53.84 -26.22
N LYS A 152 -14.80 -53.15 -27.35
CA LYS A 152 -13.92 -51.98 -27.49
C LYS A 152 -14.57 -50.76 -26.81
N THR A 153 -13.87 -50.17 -25.84
CA THR A 153 -14.23 -48.91 -25.18
C THR A 153 -13.49 -47.76 -25.84
N TRP A 154 -14.20 -46.67 -26.13
CA TRP A 154 -13.67 -45.47 -26.74
C TRP A 154 -13.97 -44.26 -25.85
N VAL A 155 -13.03 -43.33 -25.75
CA VAL A 155 -13.23 -42.06 -25.04
C VAL A 155 -13.00 -40.92 -26.02
N TYR A 156 -14.00 -40.05 -26.19
CA TYR A 156 -13.91 -38.78 -26.88
C TYR A 156 -13.45 -37.70 -25.91
N GLY A 157 -12.54 -36.81 -26.34
CA GLY A 157 -12.04 -35.65 -25.59
C GLY A 157 -10.56 -35.76 -25.18
N TYR A 158 -9.96 -34.65 -24.76
CA TYR A 158 -8.56 -34.60 -24.30
C TYR A 158 -8.39 -35.32 -22.94
N PRO A 159 -7.25 -36.01 -22.70
CA PRO A 159 -6.89 -36.51 -21.37
C PRO A 159 -6.91 -35.41 -20.30
N ILE A 160 -7.29 -35.72 -19.06
CA ILE A 160 -7.28 -34.73 -17.95
C ILE A 160 -5.86 -34.24 -17.67
N SER A 161 -4.86 -35.13 -17.75
CA SER A 161 -3.44 -34.80 -17.54
C SER A 161 -2.99 -33.66 -18.44
N ASP A 162 -3.49 -33.62 -19.67
CA ASP A 162 -3.06 -32.65 -20.67
C ASP A 162 -3.69 -31.28 -20.39
N LEU A 163 -4.93 -31.24 -19.86
CA LEU A 163 -5.60 -30.02 -19.44
C LEU A 163 -4.97 -29.39 -18.18
N GLU A 164 -4.56 -30.22 -17.21
CA GLU A 164 -3.83 -29.76 -16.02
C GLU A 164 -2.47 -29.19 -16.42
N THR A 165 -1.76 -29.89 -17.30
CA THR A 165 -0.47 -29.43 -17.86
C THR A 165 -0.63 -28.11 -18.64
N ASP A 166 -1.66 -27.98 -19.47
CA ASP A 166 -1.93 -26.75 -20.23
C ASP A 166 -2.31 -25.57 -19.31
N TYR A 167 -3.05 -25.83 -18.23
CA TYR A 167 -3.35 -24.81 -17.22
C TYR A 167 -2.08 -24.35 -16.49
N ASP A 168 -1.25 -25.29 -16.03
CA ASP A 168 -0.01 -24.97 -15.34
C ASP A 168 0.97 -24.22 -16.27
N ASN A 169 1.04 -24.61 -17.54
CA ASN A 169 1.80 -23.89 -18.57
C ASN A 169 1.25 -22.48 -18.79
N SER A 170 -0.08 -22.31 -18.89
CA SER A 170 -0.70 -20.98 -19.06
C SER A 170 -0.51 -20.09 -17.82
N ARG A 171 -0.56 -20.69 -16.63
CA ARG A 171 -0.30 -20.00 -15.37
C ARG A 171 1.16 -19.56 -15.29
N GLN A 172 2.10 -20.41 -15.68
CA GLN A 172 3.52 -20.06 -15.74
C GLN A 172 3.79 -18.98 -16.79
N ASP A 173 3.22 -19.12 -18.00
CA ASP A 173 3.33 -18.13 -19.08
C ASP A 173 2.78 -16.75 -18.67
N PHE A 174 1.71 -16.70 -17.88
CA PHE A 174 1.21 -15.45 -17.31
C PHE A 174 2.27 -14.74 -16.46
N PHE A 175 2.95 -15.46 -15.56
CA PHE A 175 4.01 -14.90 -14.71
C PHE A 175 5.30 -14.60 -15.47
N ASP A 176 5.66 -15.40 -16.47
CA ASP A 176 6.86 -15.18 -17.28
C ASP A 176 6.70 -13.94 -18.18
N ASN A 177 5.50 -13.69 -18.71
CA ASN A 177 5.18 -12.51 -19.53
C ASN A 177 4.80 -11.27 -18.72
N HIS A 178 4.40 -11.44 -17.46
CA HIS A 178 4.08 -10.35 -16.53
C HIS A 178 4.85 -10.53 -15.22
N PRO A 179 6.20 -10.54 -15.26
CA PRO A 179 6.98 -10.73 -14.06
C PRO A 179 6.65 -9.60 -13.09
N PRO A 180 6.36 -9.91 -11.81
CA PRO A 180 6.14 -8.87 -10.83
C PRO A 180 7.39 -7.98 -10.76
N THR A 181 7.18 -6.67 -10.63
CA THR A 181 8.27 -5.70 -10.48
C THR A 181 9.19 -6.17 -9.35
N ASP A 182 10.47 -6.40 -9.65
CA ASP A 182 11.45 -6.72 -8.62
C ASP A 182 11.84 -5.45 -7.87
N VAL A 183 11.02 -5.12 -6.87
CA VAL A 183 11.22 -3.99 -5.95
C VAL A 183 12.46 -4.17 -5.07
N PHE A 184 13.05 -5.38 -5.05
CA PHE A 184 14.20 -5.74 -4.22
C PHE A 184 15.51 -5.86 -5.00
N LYS A 185 15.52 -5.57 -6.30
CA LYS A 185 16.71 -5.76 -7.16
C LYS A 185 17.98 -5.05 -6.67
N GLU A 186 17.83 -3.98 -5.90
CA GLU A 186 18.95 -3.15 -5.41
C GLU A 186 19.49 -3.58 -4.04
N ILE A 187 18.74 -4.40 -3.28
CA ILE A 187 19.21 -4.85 -1.96
C ILE A 187 20.05 -6.11 -2.08
N LYS A 188 21.21 -6.11 -1.43
CA LYS A 188 22.02 -7.33 -1.27
C LYS A 188 21.25 -8.34 -0.43
N TRP A 189 21.17 -9.59 -0.86
CA TRP A 189 20.44 -10.64 -0.15
C TRP A 189 21.19 -11.98 -0.25
N GLY A 190 21.62 -12.52 0.89
CA GLY A 190 22.42 -13.75 0.98
C GLY A 190 21.81 -14.83 1.89
N GLU A 191 22.54 -15.94 2.06
CA GLU A 191 22.12 -17.05 2.94
C GLU A 191 21.98 -16.62 4.41
N GLY A 192 22.85 -15.72 4.89
CA GLY A 192 22.74 -15.16 6.23
C GLY A 192 21.43 -14.40 6.45
N ASP A 193 21.00 -13.60 5.47
CA ASP A 193 19.72 -12.90 5.53
C ASP A 193 18.54 -13.89 5.56
N LYS A 194 18.59 -14.98 4.77
CA LYS A 194 17.55 -16.03 4.77
C LYS A 194 17.43 -16.74 6.11
N ALA A 195 18.54 -17.02 6.78
CA ALA A 195 18.52 -17.59 8.13
C ALA A 195 17.94 -16.60 9.15
N CYS A 196 18.32 -15.32 9.06
CA CYS A 196 17.82 -14.26 9.94
C CYS A 196 16.32 -13.99 9.71
N GLU A 197 15.82 -14.16 8.47
CA GLU A 197 14.40 -14.10 8.12
C GLU A 197 13.57 -15.14 8.89
N VAL A 198 14.04 -16.40 8.98
CA VAL A 198 13.34 -17.43 9.76
C VAL A 198 13.21 -17.00 11.22
N LYS A 199 14.30 -16.46 11.80
CA LYS A 199 14.30 -15.95 13.16
C LYS A 199 13.32 -14.79 13.36
N LEU A 200 13.25 -13.84 12.42
CA LEU A 200 12.26 -12.76 12.48
C LEU A 200 10.83 -13.32 12.50
N GLN A 201 10.51 -14.32 11.69
CA GLN A 201 9.18 -14.93 11.68
C GLN A 201 8.87 -15.62 13.03
N ASP A 202 9.83 -16.35 13.61
CA ASP A 202 9.65 -16.95 14.93
C ASP A 202 9.41 -15.90 16.02
N LEU A 203 10.16 -14.79 15.99
CA LEU A 203 9.98 -13.68 16.92
C LEU A 203 8.61 -13.02 16.79
N LYS A 204 8.09 -12.89 15.57
CA LYS A 204 6.74 -12.37 15.31
C LYS A 204 5.66 -13.32 15.85
N HIS A 205 5.80 -14.63 15.61
CA HIS A 205 4.87 -15.63 16.17
C HIS A 205 4.91 -15.69 17.71
N GLY A 206 6.04 -15.32 18.32
CA GLY A 206 6.21 -15.27 19.76
C GLY A 206 5.63 -14.03 20.44
N VAL A 207 5.10 -13.05 19.70
CA VAL A 207 4.43 -11.88 20.29
C VAL A 207 3.07 -12.31 20.86
N PRO A 208 2.81 -12.12 22.16
CA PRO A 208 1.52 -12.43 22.76
C PRO A 208 0.34 -11.71 22.09
N ASP A 209 -0.76 -12.42 21.87
CA ASP A 209 -1.97 -11.88 21.22
C ASP A 209 -2.58 -10.69 21.98
N ASP A 210 -2.43 -10.64 23.30
CA ASP A 210 -2.93 -9.54 24.13
C ASP A 210 -2.14 -8.23 23.91
N ILE A 211 -0.86 -8.32 23.59
CA ILE A 211 -0.03 -7.16 23.20
C ILE A 211 -0.48 -6.62 21.82
N TRP A 212 -0.84 -7.49 20.87
CA TRP A 212 -1.21 -7.11 19.51
C TRP A 212 -2.72 -7.17 19.22
N LYS A 213 -3.57 -7.11 20.25
CA LYS A 213 -5.00 -7.43 20.11
C LYS A 213 -5.82 -6.42 19.29
N ASN A 214 -5.66 -5.13 19.61
CA ASN A 214 -6.49 -4.06 19.05
C ASN A 214 -5.80 -3.31 17.92
N LYS A 215 -4.51 -3.58 17.68
CA LYS A 215 -3.66 -2.92 16.68
C LYS A 215 -3.63 -1.38 16.82
N LYS A 216 -3.97 -0.86 18.00
CA LYS A 216 -3.91 0.55 18.35
C LYS A 216 -2.68 0.80 19.17
N PHE A 217 -1.89 1.78 18.77
CA PHE A 217 -0.72 2.22 19.51
C PHE A 217 -1.07 2.61 20.95
N THR A 218 -2.20 3.27 21.18
CA THR A 218 -2.62 3.67 22.53
C THR A 218 -3.02 2.54 23.46
N ASP A 219 -3.32 1.36 22.92
CA ASP A 219 -3.57 0.16 23.73
C ASP A 219 -2.25 -0.55 24.07
N ILE A 220 -1.18 -0.20 23.38
CA ILE A 220 0.17 -0.72 23.55
C ILE A 220 0.96 0.22 24.45
N CYS A 221 1.15 1.48 24.05
CA CYS A 221 1.94 2.47 24.75
C CYS A 221 1.04 3.52 25.43
N ASP A 222 1.19 3.64 26.75
CA ASP A 222 0.58 4.71 27.54
C ASP A 222 1.70 5.54 28.20
N PRO A 223 2.01 6.73 27.66
CA PRO A 223 3.04 7.58 28.23
C PRO A 223 2.71 8.11 29.62
N ILE A 224 1.43 8.18 30.02
CA ILE A 224 1.02 8.70 31.33
C ILE A 224 1.28 7.64 32.40
N ASN A 225 0.82 6.41 32.16
CA ASN A 225 0.95 5.31 33.11
C ASN A 225 2.29 4.57 33.00
N GLY A 226 3.07 4.84 31.95
CA GLY A 226 4.40 4.25 31.74
C GLY A 226 4.35 2.79 31.33
N THR A 227 3.24 2.34 30.72
CA THR A 227 3.13 0.99 30.18
C THR A 227 3.58 1.00 28.73
N ASP A 228 4.60 0.20 28.44
CA ASP A 228 5.03 -0.11 27.08
C ASP A 228 5.45 -1.59 27.06
N PRO A 229 4.51 -2.50 26.77
CA PRO A 229 4.75 -3.93 26.83
C PRO A 229 5.62 -4.39 25.65
N ILE A 230 5.76 -3.60 24.57
CA ILE A 230 6.52 -4.03 23.40
C ILE A 230 8.03 -3.88 23.61
N VAL A 231 8.49 -2.85 24.34
CA VAL A 231 9.93 -2.61 24.58
C VAL A 231 10.63 -3.80 25.24
N GLY A 232 9.91 -4.57 26.07
CA GLY A 232 10.45 -5.78 26.70
C GLY A 232 10.56 -7.00 25.79
N THR A 233 9.85 -7.03 24.66
CA THR A 233 9.72 -8.20 23.78
C THR A 233 11.00 -8.49 23.01
N SER A 234 11.19 -9.77 22.65
CA SER A 234 12.32 -10.19 21.82
C SER A 234 12.25 -9.59 20.40
N LEU A 235 11.04 -9.40 19.86
CA LEU A 235 10.86 -8.73 18.56
C LEU A 235 11.32 -7.27 18.60
N PHE A 236 10.93 -6.51 19.63
CA PHE A 236 11.38 -5.12 19.76
C PHE A 236 12.90 -5.03 19.89
N LYS A 237 13.52 -5.86 20.75
CA LYS A 237 14.98 -5.90 20.89
C LYS A 237 15.70 -6.27 19.59
N PHE A 238 15.10 -7.15 18.78
CA PHE A 238 15.62 -7.49 17.45
C PHE A 238 15.58 -6.28 16.51
N LEU A 239 14.44 -5.57 16.46
CA LEU A 239 14.27 -4.38 15.61
C LEU A 239 15.06 -3.17 16.11
N ASP A 240 15.29 -3.04 17.42
CA ASP A 240 16.12 -1.98 18.00
C ASP A 240 17.59 -2.15 17.64
N ALA A 241 18.07 -3.40 17.67
CA ALA A 241 19.40 -3.79 17.21
C ALA A 241 19.58 -3.73 15.67
N MET A 242 18.48 -3.71 14.90
CA MET A 242 18.55 -3.63 13.44
C MET A 242 19.07 -2.25 12.99
N PRO A 243 20.04 -2.17 12.07
CA PRO A 243 20.47 -0.91 11.48
C PRO A 243 19.37 -0.39 10.55
N LYS A 244 18.63 0.60 11.05
CA LYS A 244 17.42 1.14 10.41
C LYS A 244 17.72 2.20 9.35
N GLY A 245 18.98 2.59 9.19
CA GLY A 245 19.43 3.55 8.19
C GLY A 245 19.26 4.99 8.68
N ALA A 246 18.37 5.74 8.04
CA ALA A 246 18.11 7.15 8.30
C ALA A 246 16.69 7.40 8.79
N ILE A 247 16.51 8.48 9.56
CA ILE A 247 15.20 9.09 9.78
C ILE A 247 15.07 10.27 8.84
N LEU A 248 14.13 10.19 7.91
CA LEU A 248 13.89 11.19 6.89
C LEU A 248 12.67 12.06 7.17
N HIS A 249 12.02 11.96 8.34
CA HIS A 249 10.88 12.78 8.74
C HIS A 249 10.80 12.87 10.28
N LEU A 250 11.22 14.02 10.84
CA LEU A 250 11.33 14.24 12.28
C LEU A 250 11.35 15.73 12.60
N HIS A 251 10.56 16.13 13.60
CA HIS A 251 10.57 17.49 14.14
C HIS A 251 11.44 17.57 15.41
N PRO A 252 12.39 18.54 15.51
CA PRO A 252 13.33 18.59 16.63
C PRO A 252 12.65 18.73 18.01
N ALA A 253 11.57 19.49 18.10
CA ALA A 253 10.85 19.67 19.36
C ALA A 253 10.37 18.33 19.96
N ALA A 254 10.12 17.32 19.13
CA ALA A 254 9.60 16.02 19.52
C ALA A 254 10.59 14.85 19.40
N MET A 255 11.88 15.11 19.16
CA MET A 255 12.84 14.02 18.93
C MET A 255 13.34 13.30 20.20
N GLY A 256 13.18 13.91 21.38
CA GLY A 256 13.75 13.43 22.63
C GLY A 256 12.71 12.88 23.62
N ASN A 257 13.01 12.94 24.92
CA ASN A 257 12.13 12.41 25.97
C ASN A 257 11.59 13.52 26.87
N PHE A 258 10.28 13.77 26.84
CA PHE A 258 9.67 14.77 27.71
C PHE A 258 9.79 14.45 29.20
N LYS A 259 9.75 13.19 29.65
CA LYS A 259 9.94 12.87 31.07
C LYS A 259 11.34 13.23 31.56
N ASN A 260 12.37 12.95 30.74
CA ASN A 260 13.74 13.33 31.07
C ASN A 260 13.92 14.86 31.05
N LEU A 261 13.27 15.55 30.12
CA LEU A 261 13.25 17.02 30.07
C LEU A 261 12.62 17.62 31.32
N LEU A 262 11.45 17.13 31.74
CA LEU A 262 10.77 17.59 32.95
C LEU A 262 11.60 17.32 34.21
N LYS A 263 12.20 16.12 34.31
CA LYS A 263 13.10 15.79 35.43
C LYS A 263 14.24 16.78 35.51
N HIS A 264 14.95 17.02 34.40
CA HIS A 264 16.05 17.98 34.37
C HIS A 264 15.59 19.40 34.70
N ALA A 265 14.44 19.84 34.16
CA ALA A 265 13.85 21.14 34.47
C ALA A 265 13.49 21.29 35.96
N SER A 266 13.06 20.23 36.64
CA SER A 266 12.74 20.29 38.08
C SER A 266 13.97 20.47 38.98
N GLU A 267 15.12 20.01 38.50
CA GLU A 267 16.41 20.06 39.18
C GLU A 267 17.19 21.35 38.85
N TYR A 268 16.83 22.04 37.75
CA TYR A 268 17.48 23.26 37.28
C TYR A 268 17.30 24.44 38.27
N LYS A 269 18.42 25.03 38.69
CA LYS A 269 18.48 26.17 39.62
C LYS A 269 19.44 27.23 39.08
N ASN A 270 18.91 28.23 38.38
CA ASN A 270 19.68 29.38 37.90
C ASN A 270 19.04 30.69 38.38
N GLY A 271 19.12 30.93 39.68
CA GLY A 271 18.48 32.08 40.33
C GLY A 271 16.95 32.03 40.37
N GLY A 272 16.34 30.90 40.01
CA GLY A 272 14.91 30.62 40.02
C GLY A 272 14.63 29.12 39.90
N GLN A 273 13.37 28.75 39.66
CA GLN A 273 12.95 27.38 39.39
C GLN A 273 11.75 27.33 38.44
N PHE A 274 11.52 26.16 37.86
CA PHE A 274 10.34 25.93 37.05
C PHE A 274 9.08 25.69 37.88
N TYR A 275 8.00 26.34 37.45
CA TYR A 275 6.64 26.12 37.91
C TYR A 275 5.76 25.66 36.75
N VAL A 276 4.72 24.91 37.07
CA VAL A 276 3.70 24.45 36.13
C VAL A 276 2.33 24.97 36.58
N LEU A 277 1.46 25.26 35.62
CA LEU A 277 0.09 25.70 35.90
C LEU A 277 -0.63 24.68 36.80
N ASP A 278 -1.24 25.14 37.90
CA ASP A 278 -1.98 24.27 38.80
C ASP A 278 -3.37 23.98 38.25
N LEU A 279 -3.48 22.88 37.49
CA LEU A 279 -4.74 22.44 36.89
C LEU A 279 -5.84 22.11 37.91
N LYS A 280 -5.51 22.04 39.22
CA LYS A 280 -6.47 21.82 40.31
C LYS A 280 -7.10 23.12 40.82
N LYS A 281 -6.50 24.27 40.49
CA LYS A 281 -6.98 25.61 40.88
C LYS A 281 -6.78 26.56 39.69
N PRO A 282 -7.58 26.42 38.62
CA PRO A 282 -7.48 27.32 37.48
C PRO A 282 -7.72 28.75 37.97
N ASP A 283 -6.70 29.60 37.90
CA ASP A 283 -6.86 31.03 38.18
C ASP A 283 -7.61 31.65 37.00
N ASN A 284 -8.70 32.36 37.27
CA ASN A 284 -9.50 33.02 36.22
C ASN A 284 -8.74 34.14 35.49
N ALA A 285 -7.55 34.53 35.98
CA ALA A 285 -6.73 35.62 35.44
C ALA A 285 -5.53 35.17 34.57
N THR A 286 -5.19 33.88 34.49
CA THR A 286 -4.09 33.44 33.61
C THR A 286 -4.56 33.40 32.16
N ASN A 287 -3.89 34.17 31.29
CA ASN A 287 -4.02 34.02 29.83
C ASN A 287 -3.94 32.54 29.45
N ASN A 288 -5.02 31.99 28.89
CA ASN A 288 -5.22 30.58 28.52
C ASN A 288 -4.25 30.06 27.43
N HIS A 289 -3.15 30.75 27.17
CA HIS A 289 -2.23 30.45 26.09
C HIS A 289 -1.32 29.25 26.45
N PRO A 290 -1.20 28.22 25.59
CA PRO A 290 -0.41 27.01 25.88
C PRO A 290 1.06 27.29 26.27
N ARG A 291 1.70 28.31 25.69
CA ARG A 291 3.06 28.77 26.08
C ARG A 291 3.21 29.24 27.53
N SER A 292 2.12 29.51 28.24
CA SER A 292 2.18 29.86 29.66
C SER A 292 2.25 28.64 30.57
N PHE A 293 2.16 27.41 30.05
CA PHE A 293 2.01 26.20 30.86
C PHE A 293 3.17 25.95 31.82
N PHE A 294 4.40 26.25 31.40
CA PHE A 294 5.57 26.30 32.27
C PHE A 294 6.10 27.73 32.37
N ARG A 295 6.59 28.09 33.56
CA ARG A 295 7.26 29.36 33.83
C ARG A 295 8.53 29.13 34.63
N PHE A 296 9.59 29.89 34.32
CA PHE A 296 10.82 29.91 35.11
C PHE A 296 10.90 31.24 35.87
N GLU A 297 10.78 31.19 37.19
CA GLU A 297 10.63 32.38 38.03
C GLU A 297 11.40 32.24 39.34
N LYS A 298 11.73 33.37 39.99
CA LYS A 298 12.36 33.36 41.31
C LYS A 298 11.39 32.93 42.41
N GLU A 299 10.19 33.51 42.37
CA GLU A 299 9.10 33.26 43.32
C GLU A 299 7.93 32.59 42.62
N GLN A 300 7.07 31.90 43.38
CA GLN A 300 5.93 31.16 42.85
C GLN A 300 4.84 32.12 42.34
N PRO A 301 4.51 32.11 41.03
CA PRO A 301 3.43 32.93 40.50
C PRO A 301 2.05 32.43 40.97
N SER A 302 1.07 33.33 41.08
CA SER A 302 -0.34 32.95 41.32
C SER A 302 -0.83 31.96 40.26
N GLY A 303 -1.50 30.89 40.70
CA GLY A 303 -2.03 29.84 39.82
C GLY A 303 -1.01 28.78 39.38
N TYR A 304 0.24 28.83 39.86
CA TYR A 304 1.28 27.85 39.52
C TYR A 304 1.78 27.10 40.76
N VAL A 305 2.32 25.90 40.55
CA VAL A 305 2.97 25.06 41.57
C VAL A 305 4.38 24.65 41.12
N PRO A 306 5.33 24.39 42.02
CA PRO A 306 6.67 23.95 41.63
C PRO A 306 6.62 22.69 40.76
N LEU A 307 7.37 22.66 39.65
CA LEU A 307 7.36 21.53 38.70
C LEU A 307 7.74 20.20 39.38
N LYS A 308 8.68 20.24 40.32
CA LYS A 308 9.10 19.07 41.12
C LYS A 308 7.93 18.35 41.81
N ASP A 309 6.87 19.06 42.16
CA ASP A 309 5.70 18.53 42.87
C ASP A 309 4.66 17.93 41.91
N ARG A 310 4.93 17.97 40.59
CA ARG A 310 4.02 17.56 39.51
C ARG A 310 4.68 16.68 38.43
N LEU A 311 5.93 16.23 38.62
CA LEU A 311 6.66 15.39 37.66
C LEU A 311 5.90 14.12 37.22
N HIS A 312 5.12 13.55 38.12
CA HIS A 312 4.34 12.31 37.90
C HIS A 312 2.83 12.55 37.98
N ASP A 313 2.39 13.81 38.05
CA ASP A 313 0.96 14.12 38.10
C ASP A 313 0.33 13.86 36.73
N LYS A 314 -0.67 12.97 36.71
CA LYS A 314 -1.32 12.52 35.46
C LYS A 314 -1.96 13.67 34.69
N ALA A 315 -2.51 14.68 35.37
CA ALA A 315 -3.13 15.83 34.69
C ALA A 315 -2.08 16.73 34.03
N THR A 316 -0.88 16.85 34.62
CA THR A 316 0.24 17.54 33.98
C THR A 316 0.74 16.77 32.77
N LEU A 317 0.98 15.46 32.90
CA LEU A 317 1.49 14.63 31.80
C LEU A 317 0.48 14.56 30.64
N SER A 318 -0.82 14.48 30.93
CA SER A 318 -1.87 14.44 29.89
C SER A 318 -1.97 15.73 29.05
N LYS A 319 -1.19 16.77 29.33
CA LYS A 319 -1.09 17.97 28.49
C LYS A 319 0.13 17.98 27.57
N LEU A 320 1.01 16.98 27.69
CA LEU A 320 2.27 16.88 26.95
C LEU A 320 2.32 15.69 25.99
N TYR A 321 1.29 14.85 26.00
CA TYR A 321 1.19 13.67 25.15
C TYR A 321 -0.18 13.63 24.50
N VAL A 322 -0.27 12.97 23.35
CA VAL A 322 -1.56 12.56 22.78
C VAL A 322 -2.12 11.40 23.60
N THR A 323 -3.30 11.59 24.19
CA THR A 323 -3.89 10.62 25.12
C THR A 323 -5.11 9.89 24.54
N SER A 324 -5.40 8.68 25.03
CA SER A 324 -6.60 7.91 24.64
C SER A 324 -7.91 8.69 24.85
N ASP A 325 -7.99 9.55 25.85
CA ASP A 325 -9.19 10.35 26.12
C ASP A 325 -9.32 11.53 25.16
N GLU A 326 -8.22 12.19 24.80
CA GLU A 326 -8.22 13.22 23.75
C GLU A 326 -8.55 12.61 22.39
N LEU A 327 -8.03 11.42 22.09
CA LEU A 327 -8.38 10.69 20.87
C LEU A 327 -9.88 10.36 20.79
N LYS A 328 -10.52 9.99 21.91
CA LYS A 328 -11.98 9.77 21.96
C LYS A 328 -12.74 11.07 21.74
N GLN A 329 -12.30 12.16 22.37
CA GLN A 329 -12.90 13.49 22.19
C GLN A 329 -12.75 13.98 20.75
N ALA A 330 -11.56 13.85 20.17
CA ALA A 330 -11.26 14.20 18.79
C ALA A 330 -12.11 13.41 17.78
N ARG A 331 -12.39 12.12 18.04
CA ARG A 331 -13.35 11.35 17.21
C ARG A 331 -14.76 11.93 17.24
N SER A 332 -15.18 12.50 18.37
CA SER A 332 -16.50 13.13 18.48
C SER A 332 -16.53 14.54 17.86
N SER A 333 -15.43 15.30 17.94
CA SER A 333 -15.36 16.67 17.40
C SER A 333 -14.89 16.74 15.94
N GLY A 334 -14.21 15.72 15.44
CA GLY A 334 -13.57 15.71 14.11
C GLY A 334 -12.28 16.52 14.02
N ASP A 335 -11.64 16.85 15.13
CA ASP A 335 -10.48 17.76 15.17
C ASP A 335 -9.49 17.29 16.25
N MET A 336 -8.46 16.55 15.82
CA MET A 336 -7.37 16.09 16.69
C MET A 336 -6.27 17.15 16.86
N TRP A 337 -6.11 18.03 15.86
CA TRP A 337 -5.09 19.09 15.84
C TRP A 337 -5.26 20.09 16.99
N LYS A 338 -6.52 20.34 17.42
CA LYS A 338 -6.83 21.09 18.65
C LYS A 338 -6.12 20.58 19.91
N TYR A 339 -5.86 19.28 20.01
CA TYR A 339 -5.18 18.68 21.17
C TYR A 339 -3.68 18.54 20.94
N PHE A 340 -3.29 18.23 19.71
CA PHE A 340 -1.91 17.98 19.29
C PHE A 340 -1.07 19.26 19.24
N GLN A 341 -1.50 20.28 18.47
CA GLN A 341 -0.72 21.50 18.24
C GLN A 341 -0.30 22.24 19.54
N PRO A 342 -1.15 22.34 20.58
CA PRO A 342 -0.76 22.98 21.84
C PRO A 342 0.39 22.29 22.59
N ILE A 343 0.72 21.02 22.29
CA ILE A 343 1.84 20.31 22.94
C ILE A 343 3.17 21.00 22.62
N PHE A 344 3.40 21.36 21.34
CA PHE A 344 4.59 22.11 20.91
C PHE A 344 4.76 23.42 21.70
N ASP A 345 3.67 24.18 21.85
CA ASP A 345 3.70 25.44 22.58
C ASP A 345 3.95 25.26 24.08
N ARG A 346 3.45 24.18 24.68
CA ARG A 346 3.65 23.90 26.11
C ARG A 346 5.09 23.55 26.44
N ILE A 347 5.79 22.81 25.57
CA ILE A 347 7.20 22.41 25.83
C ILE A 347 8.20 23.54 25.54
N ARG A 348 7.82 24.52 24.71
CA ARG A 348 8.71 25.59 24.25
C ARG A 348 9.40 26.39 25.37
N PRO A 349 8.73 26.80 26.47
CA PRO A 349 9.40 27.50 27.57
C PRO A 349 10.55 26.71 28.21
N LEU A 350 10.49 25.37 28.19
CA LEU A 350 11.57 24.52 28.68
C LEU A 350 12.75 24.49 27.71
N LEU A 351 12.48 24.31 26.41
CA LEU A 351 13.51 24.30 25.36
C LEU A 351 14.14 25.68 25.13
N ASN A 352 13.48 26.77 25.51
CA ASN A 352 14.09 28.10 25.48
C ASN A 352 15.21 28.29 26.52
N GLN A 353 15.33 27.39 27.50
CA GLN A 353 16.48 27.37 28.43
C GLN A 353 17.65 26.59 27.83
N GLU A 354 18.80 27.25 27.74
CA GLU A 354 19.99 26.73 27.06
C GLU A 354 20.45 25.37 27.59
N GLU A 355 20.64 25.24 28.90
CA GLU A 355 21.10 23.99 29.51
C GLU A 355 20.10 22.84 29.33
N LEU A 356 18.81 23.14 29.33
CA LEU A 356 17.76 22.15 29.14
C LEU A 356 17.69 21.67 27.68
N ALA A 357 17.68 22.60 26.72
CA ALA A 357 17.72 22.26 25.30
C ALA A 357 18.97 21.46 24.95
N LYS A 358 20.15 21.89 25.43
CA LYS A 358 21.41 21.16 25.24
C LYS A 358 21.28 19.71 25.71
N SER A 359 20.88 19.51 26.96
CA SER A 359 20.73 18.15 27.50
C SER A 359 19.66 17.34 26.77
N TYR A 360 18.59 17.97 26.30
CA TYR A 360 17.52 17.31 25.57
C TYR A 360 18.01 16.78 24.22
N PHE A 361 18.65 17.64 23.42
CA PHE A 361 19.15 17.27 22.09
C PHE A 361 20.35 16.33 22.14
N GLU A 362 21.27 16.50 23.10
CA GLU A 362 22.39 15.56 23.29
C GLU A 362 21.88 14.14 23.58
N LYS A 363 20.93 13.99 24.51
CA LYS A 363 20.33 12.69 24.84
C LYS A 363 19.52 12.10 23.69
N ALA A 364 18.82 12.94 22.93
CA ALA A 364 18.11 12.47 21.74
C ALA A 364 19.08 11.93 20.67
N CYS A 365 20.20 12.64 20.42
CA CYS A 365 21.24 12.16 19.51
C CYS A 365 21.91 10.87 20.00
N GLU A 366 22.12 10.74 21.31
CA GLU A 366 22.64 9.50 21.94
C GLU A 366 21.68 8.33 21.69
N HIS A 367 20.38 8.51 21.98
CA HIS A 367 19.35 7.49 21.75
C HIS A 367 19.28 7.06 20.28
N LEU A 368 19.33 8.01 19.33
CA LEU A 368 19.31 7.68 17.90
C LEU A 368 20.48 6.77 17.49
N LYS A 369 21.69 7.04 17.99
CA LYS A 369 22.86 6.19 17.74
C LYS A 369 22.70 4.80 18.39
N GLU A 370 22.22 4.75 19.63
CA GLU A 370 21.98 3.50 20.36
C GLU A 370 20.95 2.62 19.64
N SER A 371 19.95 3.22 19.00
CA SER A 371 18.97 2.55 18.13
C SER A 371 19.45 2.36 16.68
N ASN A 372 20.76 2.42 16.41
CA ASN A 372 21.38 2.16 15.10
C ASN A 372 20.85 3.03 13.94
N ILE A 373 20.62 4.32 14.21
CA ILE A 373 20.38 5.35 13.20
C ILE A 373 21.69 6.05 12.89
N THR A 374 22.02 6.17 11.61
CA THR A 374 23.29 6.78 11.14
C THR A 374 23.10 8.14 10.50
N HIS A 375 21.87 8.49 10.12
CA HIS A 375 21.55 9.76 9.48
C HIS A 375 20.16 10.29 9.90
N VAL A 376 20.01 11.61 9.99
CA VAL A 376 18.73 12.25 10.28
C VAL A 376 18.52 13.52 9.46
N GLU A 377 17.30 13.72 8.95
CA GLU A 377 16.88 14.95 8.29
C GLU A 377 15.73 15.62 9.06
N LEU A 378 16.00 16.81 9.60
CA LEU A 378 15.11 17.48 10.55
C LEU A 378 14.29 18.58 9.88
N ARG A 379 12.98 18.63 10.18
CA ARG A 379 12.09 19.74 9.78
C ARG A 379 12.15 20.82 10.83
N THR A 380 12.78 21.93 10.48
CA THR A 380 12.98 22.99 11.46
C THR A 380 12.95 24.34 10.80
N TRP A 381 12.46 25.31 11.55
CA TRP A 381 12.60 26.70 11.20
C TRP A 381 13.97 27.19 11.64
N TRP A 382 15.01 26.86 10.87
CA TRP A 382 16.36 27.37 11.12
C TRP A 382 16.40 28.86 10.80
N PRO A 383 17.05 29.77 11.55
CA PRO A 383 17.04 31.18 11.20
C PRO A 383 17.92 31.43 9.97
N ILE A 384 17.30 31.43 8.80
CA ILE A 384 17.97 31.64 7.51
C ILE A 384 17.85 33.12 7.07
N ARG A 385 16.92 33.90 7.65
CA ARG A 385 16.67 35.32 7.33
C ARG A 385 17.58 36.35 8.04
N GLY A 386 18.65 35.91 8.71
CA GLY A 386 19.48 36.84 9.51
C GLY A 386 18.72 37.42 10.71
N GLU A 387 17.74 36.69 11.24
CA GLU A 387 17.01 37.08 12.43
C GLU A 387 17.97 37.23 13.61
N ALA A 388 17.98 38.42 14.22
CA ALA A 388 18.95 38.82 15.24
C ALA A 388 18.85 38.00 16.56
N LYS A 389 17.86 37.12 16.68
CA LYS A 389 17.72 36.15 17.76
C LYS A 389 17.49 34.77 17.15
N ILE A 390 18.55 33.98 17.09
CA ILE A 390 18.41 32.53 16.98
C ILE A 390 17.75 32.05 18.27
N ASP A 391 16.64 31.32 18.16
CA ASP A 391 16.05 30.68 19.33
C ASP A 391 17.09 29.74 19.97
N THR A 392 17.21 29.79 21.29
CA THR A 392 18.23 29.07 22.06
C THR A 392 18.25 27.57 21.73
N ASP A 393 17.09 26.98 21.46
CA ASP A 393 16.93 25.57 21.14
C ASP A 393 17.64 25.17 19.84
N ILE A 394 17.58 26.00 18.79
CA ILE A 394 18.22 25.73 17.50
C ILE A 394 19.75 25.70 17.62
N ASN A 395 20.33 26.63 18.37
CA ASN A 395 21.79 26.63 18.62
C ASN A 395 22.23 25.37 19.35
N GLN A 396 21.47 24.95 20.36
CA GLN A 396 21.79 23.75 21.13
C GLN A 396 21.56 22.47 20.33
N LEU A 397 20.55 22.44 19.45
CA LEU A 397 20.35 21.36 18.48
C LEU A 397 21.58 21.24 17.56
N GLN A 398 22.02 22.35 16.95
CA GLN A 398 23.19 22.35 16.08
C GLN A 398 24.45 21.86 16.82
N ALA A 399 24.66 22.33 18.04
CA ALA A 399 25.79 21.91 18.87
C ALA A 399 25.75 20.40 19.17
N ALA A 400 24.58 19.87 19.54
CA ALA A 400 24.38 18.44 19.80
C ALA A 400 24.62 17.59 18.56
N LEU A 401 24.12 18.00 17.40
CA LEU A 401 24.31 17.29 16.13
C LEU A 401 25.79 17.33 15.70
N ASN A 402 26.43 18.50 15.76
CA ASN A 402 27.85 18.66 15.41
C ASN A 402 28.78 17.83 16.31
N LYS A 403 28.47 17.70 17.60
CA LYS A 403 29.20 16.84 18.55
C LYS A 403 29.15 15.36 18.15
N ASN A 404 28.09 14.94 17.45
CA ASN A 404 27.83 13.54 17.12
C ASN A 404 28.04 13.20 15.63
N LYS A 405 28.46 14.16 14.80
CA LYS A 405 28.50 14.06 13.33
C LYS A 405 29.28 12.88 12.75
N ASP A 406 30.26 12.36 13.49
CA ASP A 406 31.08 11.23 13.04
C ASP A 406 30.30 9.91 13.00
N GLN A 407 29.25 9.80 13.83
CA GLN A 407 28.39 8.60 13.96
C GLN A 407 26.95 8.85 13.50
N LEU A 408 26.45 10.07 13.66
CA LEU A 408 25.10 10.50 13.26
C LEU A 408 25.23 11.75 12.39
N THR A 409 25.22 11.57 11.07
CA THR A 409 25.20 12.71 10.13
C THR A 409 23.81 13.34 10.12
N TYR A 410 23.71 14.61 9.73
CA TYR A 410 22.42 15.29 9.70
C TYR A 410 22.29 16.26 8.54
N LYS A 411 21.05 16.53 8.13
CA LYS A 411 20.67 17.63 7.27
C LYS A 411 19.43 18.33 7.81
N VAL A 412 19.20 19.55 7.35
CA VAL A 412 18.12 20.43 7.78
C VAL A 412 17.25 20.78 6.59
N ILE A 413 15.96 20.52 6.74
CA ILE A 413 14.91 20.97 5.84
C ILE A 413 14.25 22.16 6.52
N TYR A 414 14.31 23.32 5.87
CA TYR A 414 13.65 24.51 6.37
C TYR A 414 12.15 24.37 6.21
N SER A 415 11.39 24.50 7.29
CA SER A 415 9.95 24.34 7.26
C SER A 415 9.21 25.62 7.66
N ARG A 416 8.13 25.94 6.95
CA ARG A 416 7.20 27.03 7.28
C ARG A 416 5.78 26.49 7.48
N THR A 417 5.03 27.07 8.40
CA THR A 417 3.64 26.62 8.62
C THR A 417 2.76 27.02 7.43
N ARG A 418 1.92 26.11 6.95
CA ARG A 418 0.92 26.41 5.90
C ARG A 418 -0.23 27.31 6.38
N SER A 419 -0.27 27.68 7.66
CA SER A 419 -1.27 28.60 8.23
C SER A 419 -0.83 30.07 8.26
N ILE A 420 0.37 30.42 7.77
CA ILE A 420 0.83 31.83 7.73
C ILE A 420 -0.13 32.71 6.90
N GLN A 421 -0.22 34.00 7.25
CA GLN A 421 -0.94 35.03 6.49
C GLN A 421 0.07 36.00 5.84
N GLY A 422 0.24 35.91 4.51
CA GLY A 422 1.05 36.88 3.73
C GLY A 422 1.98 36.23 2.71
N MET A 423 2.03 36.80 1.49
CA MET A 423 2.81 36.32 0.33
C MET A 423 4.32 36.55 0.45
N GLU A 424 4.75 37.68 1.06
CA GLU A 424 6.18 38.04 1.16
C GLU A 424 6.99 37.00 1.96
N ASP A 425 6.35 36.27 2.87
CA ASP A 425 7.01 35.33 3.76
C ASP A 425 7.42 34.00 3.11
N ILE A 426 6.81 33.54 2.03
CA ILE A 426 7.31 32.33 1.35
C ILE A 426 8.45 32.66 0.39
N VAL A 427 8.31 33.77 -0.33
CA VAL A 427 9.32 34.24 -1.30
C VAL A 427 10.68 34.43 -0.64
N ASP A 428 10.71 35.17 0.48
CA ASP A 428 11.95 35.43 1.22
C ASP A 428 12.54 34.16 1.84
N ASP A 429 11.73 33.21 2.30
CA ASP A 429 12.23 31.93 2.84
C ASP A 429 12.91 31.10 1.76
N LEU A 430 12.24 30.92 0.62
CA LEU A 430 12.77 30.16 -0.50
C LEU A 430 14.05 30.80 -1.04
N TYR A 431 14.09 32.13 -1.14
CA TYR A 431 15.28 32.87 -1.51
C TYR A 431 16.43 32.64 -0.52
N ALA A 432 16.13 32.67 0.78
CA ALA A 432 17.10 32.48 1.84
C ALA A 432 17.65 31.03 1.82
N VAL A 433 16.78 30.02 1.72
CA VAL A 433 17.17 28.60 1.62
C VAL A 433 18.03 28.36 0.38
N GLY A 434 17.64 28.90 -0.78
CA GLY A 434 18.43 28.80 -2.00
C GLY A 434 19.82 29.42 -1.86
N THR A 435 19.92 30.57 -1.18
CA THR A 435 21.18 31.26 -0.91
C THR A 435 22.07 30.47 0.07
N TYR A 436 21.50 29.92 1.14
CA TYR A 436 22.24 29.13 2.13
C TYR A 436 22.74 27.82 1.54
N LYS A 437 21.90 27.12 0.77
CA LYS A 437 22.30 25.90 0.07
C LYS A 437 23.48 26.13 -0.88
N ALA A 438 23.56 27.30 -1.50
CA ALA A 438 24.68 27.68 -2.36
C ALA A 438 25.96 28.05 -1.59
N ASN A 439 25.88 28.24 -0.28
CA ASN A 439 27.01 28.56 0.59
C ASN A 439 27.64 27.28 1.16
N PRO A 440 28.92 26.98 0.88
CA PRO A 440 29.61 25.80 1.41
C PRO A 440 29.62 25.69 2.94
N ASN A 441 29.50 26.81 3.66
CA ASN A 441 29.45 26.85 5.12
C ASN A 441 28.09 26.43 5.70
N HIS A 442 27.07 26.24 4.85
CA HIS A 442 25.71 25.84 5.22
C HIS A 442 25.22 24.62 4.43
N SER A 443 26.13 23.70 4.08
CA SER A 443 25.85 22.47 3.33
C SER A 443 24.91 21.49 4.06
N GLU A 444 24.59 21.75 5.33
CA GLU A 444 23.55 21.06 6.08
C GLU A 444 22.13 21.43 5.65
N VAL A 445 21.89 22.62 5.08
CA VAL A 445 20.56 23.06 4.63
C VAL A 445 20.28 22.50 3.24
N VAL A 446 19.26 21.63 3.13
CA VAL A 446 19.06 20.83 1.91
C VAL A 446 17.80 21.15 1.13
N GLY A 447 16.83 21.83 1.72
CA GLY A 447 15.59 22.17 1.04
C GLY A 447 14.54 22.83 1.91
N PHE A 448 13.32 22.84 1.40
CA PHE A 448 12.17 23.54 1.96
C PHE A 448 10.95 22.61 2.09
N ASP A 449 10.09 22.91 3.08
CA ASP A 449 8.87 22.17 3.40
C ASP A 449 7.78 23.10 3.96
N LEU A 450 6.53 22.66 3.82
CA LEU A 450 5.34 23.28 4.41
C LEU A 450 4.73 22.29 5.40
N PHE A 451 4.54 22.71 6.66
CA PHE A 451 4.03 21.85 7.73
C PHE A 451 2.78 22.43 8.40
N GLY A 452 2.11 21.60 9.22
CA GLY A 452 0.87 21.94 9.93
C GLY A 452 -0.35 21.29 9.28
N GLU A 453 -1.51 21.41 9.95
CA GLU A 453 -2.75 20.73 9.54
C GLU A 453 -3.09 20.98 8.07
N GLU A 454 -3.05 19.92 7.26
CA GLU A 454 -3.31 20.00 5.82
C GLU A 454 -4.78 20.30 5.52
N ASP A 455 -5.71 19.67 6.24
CA ASP A 455 -7.15 19.73 5.98
C ASP A 455 -7.77 21.13 6.18
N THR A 456 -7.23 21.92 7.12
CA THR A 456 -7.70 23.27 7.45
C THR A 456 -6.72 24.37 7.02
N GLY A 457 -5.47 24.00 6.76
CA GLY A 457 -4.43 24.91 6.30
C GLY A 457 -4.55 25.27 4.83
N ARG A 458 -3.55 25.99 4.30
CA ARG A 458 -3.52 26.37 2.89
C ARG A 458 -2.96 25.23 2.03
N PRO A 459 -3.60 24.90 0.89
CA PRO A 459 -3.10 23.85 0.00
C PRO A 459 -1.76 24.26 -0.63
N THR A 460 -0.98 23.29 -1.11
CA THR A 460 0.30 23.55 -1.78
C THR A 460 0.12 24.45 -3.01
N SER A 461 -1.00 24.31 -3.72
CA SER A 461 -1.38 25.19 -4.84
C SER A 461 -1.54 26.67 -4.46
N TYR A 462 -1.85 26.99 -3.21
CA TYR A 462 -1.96 28.38 -2.73
C TYR A 462 -0.64 29.14 -2.88
N PHE A 463 0.49 28.46 -2.68
CA PHE A 463 1.81 29.06 -2.64
C PHE A 463 2.52 29.05 -4.02
N LEU A 464 1.83 28.67 -5.10
CA LEU A 464 2.46 28.55 -6.43
C LEU A 464 3.02 29.88 -6.93
N ASP A 465 2.25 30.97 -6.81
CA ASP A 465 2.69 32.30 -7.25
C ASP A 465 3.92 32.78 -6.46
N ASP A 466 3.97 32.48 -5.15
CA ASP A 466 5.11 32.79 -4.29
C ASP A 466 6.35 31.96 -4.69
N ILE A 467 6.17 30.67 -4.96
CA ILE A 467 7.25 29.78 -5.43
C ILE A 467 7.81 30.26 -6.77
N ILE A 468 6.95 30.67 -7.71
CA ILE A 468 7.34 31.23 -9.01
C ILE A 468 8.09 32.54 -8.80
N THR A 469 7.58 33.44 -7.96
CA THR A 469 8.21 34.72 -7.63
C THR A 469 9.60 34.52 -7.02
N ALA A 470 9.75 33.55 -6.10
CA ALA A 470 11.04 33.19 -5.51
C ALA A 470 12.04 32.70 -6.56
N TRP A 471 11.59 31.85 -7.48
CA TRP A 471 12.39 31.34 -8.58
C TRP A 471 12.88 32.45 -9.52
N GLU A 472 12.00 33.39 -9.87
CA GLU A 472 12.37 34.58 -10.65
C GLU A 472 13.40 35.44 -9.91
N ARG A 473 13.21 35.66 -8.60
CA ARG A 473 14.13 36.43 -7.75
C ARG A 473 15.51 35.79 -7.62
N LEU A 474 15.59 34.46 -7.66
CA LEU A 474 16.86 33.72 -7.71
C LEU A 474 17.56 33.80 -9.09
N GLY A 475 17.02 34.58 -10.03
CA GLY A 475 17.55 34.73 -11.37
C GLY A 475 17.32 33.50 -12.23
N GLN A 476 16.18 32.81 -12.04
CA GLN A 476 15.81 31.59 -12.76
C GLN A 476 16.80 30.42 -12.58
N LYS A 477 17.57 30.43 -11.49
CA LYS A 477 18.39 29.30 -11.05
C LYS A 477 17.52 28.24 -10.37
N ASP A 478 18.08 27.05 -10.12
CA ASP A 478 17.36 25.98 -9.45
C ASP A 478 16.85 26.43 -8.07
N LEU A 479 15.54 26.28 -7.85
CA LEU A 479 14.94 26.38 -6.52
C LEU A 479 15.53 25.30 -5.60
N PRO A 480 15.52 25.54 -4.27
CA PRO A 480 15.87 24.49 -3.33
C PRO A 480 14.92 23.29 -3.50
N PRO A 481 15.40 22.05 -3.29
CA PRO A 481 14.54 20.87 -3.31
C PRO A 481 13.40 20.94 -2.29
N PHE A 482 12.26 20.35 -2.63
CA PHE A 482 11.06 20.30 -1.78
C PHE A 482 10.85 18.93 -1.11
N TYR A 483 10.33 19.00 0.10
CA TYR A 483 10.04 17.86 0.98
C TYR A 483 8.67 18.03 1.67
N PHE A 484 7.65 18.44 0.91
CA PHE A 484 6.34 18.88 1.44
C PHE A 484 5.59 17.80 2.24
N HIS A 485 4.90 18.22 3.31
CA HIS A 485 3.81 17.44 3.91
C HIS A 485 2.56 17.52 3.04
N ASP A 486 2.33 16.49 2.23
CA ASP A 486 1.19 16.43 1.32
C ASP A 486 0.52 15.06 1.33
N GLY A 487 -0.81 15.06 1.32
CA GLY A 487 -1.62 13.85 1.39
C GLY A 487 -1.81 13.31 2.81
N GLU A 488 -1.54 14.09 3.85
CA GLU A 488 -1.92 13.81 5.24
C GLU A 488 -3.30 14.40 5.54
N SER A 489 -4.32 13.78 4.97
CA SER A 489 -5.69 14.31 4.97
C SER A 489 -6.68 13.17 4.99
N ASP A 490 -7.90 13.40 5.50
CA ASP A 490 -9.01 12.47 5.29
C ASP A 490 -10.02 12.93 4.24
N MET A 491 -9.86 14.18 3.78
CA MET A 491 -10.81 14.79 2.89
C MET A 491 -10.38 14.61 1.43
N SER A 492 -11.32 14.20 0.58
CA SER A 492 -11.17 14.36 -0.88
C SER A 492 -11.15 15.83 -1.30
N PHE A 493 -11.47 16.74 -0.37
CA PHE A 493 -11.88 18.10 -0.60
C PHE A 493 -11.43 19.01 0.56
N GLN A 494 -10.61 20.01 0.27
CA GLN A 494 -10.12 20.99 1.25
C GLN A 494 -11.00 22.24 1.24
N LYS A 495 -11.28 22.81 2.42
CA LYS A 495 -12.02 24.07 2.55
C LYS A 495 -11.14 25.25 2.15
N SER A 496 -11.72 26.25 1.48
CA SER A 496 -11.01 27.50 1.20
C SER A 496 -10.67 28.21 2.51
N PRO A 497 -9.38 28.52 2.78
CA PRO A 497 -8.97 29.20 4.00
C PRO A 497 -9.27 30.71 4.01
N ASP A 498 -9.58 31.32 2.85
CA ASP A 498 -9.72 32.78 2.70
C ASP A 498 -11.18 33.26 2.48
N ASP A 499 -12.18 32.38 2.41
CA ASP A 499 -13.58 32.74 2.15
C ASP A 499 -14.53 32.16 3.24
N ASP A 500 -14.75 32.90 4.33
CA ASP A 500 -15.78 32.57 5.35
C ASP A 500 -17.22 32.83 4.82
N ASP A 501 -17.35 33.57 3.71
CA ASP A 501 -18.64 33.99 3.12
C ASP A 501 -19.07 33.23 1.84
N SER A 502 -18.26 32.28 1.34
CA SER A 502 -18.61 31.45 0.16
C SER A 502 -18.54 29.96 0.48
N PRO A 503 -19.62 29.36 1.02
CA PRO A 503 -19.66 27.94 1.39
C PRO A 503 -19.52 26.95 0.21
N ASP A 504 -19.39 27.43 -1.03
CA ASP A 504 -19.40 26.63 -2.26
C ASP A 504 -18.02 26.42 -2.90
N LYS A 505 -16.95 27.09 -2.44
CA LYS A 505 -15.58 26.87 -2.97
C LYS A 505 -14.86 25.77 -2.21
N VAL A 506 -14.90 24.58 -2.79
CA VAL A 506 -14.22 23.39 -2.29
C VAL A 506 -13.10 23.02 -3.27
N TYR A 507 -11.85 22.93 -2.80
CA TYR A 507 -10.72 22.48 -3.62
C TYR A 507 -10.63 20.96 -3.52
N PHE A 508 -10.39 20.25 -4.62
CA PHE A 508 -10.04 18.83 -4.50
C PHE A 508 -8.68 18.74 -3.80
N ASN A 509 -8.51 17.86 -2.82
CA ASN A 509 -7.20 17.68 -2.19
C ASN A 509 -6.25 17.05 -3.23
N ASN A 510 -5.46 17.92 -3.86
CA ASN A 510 -4.53 17.64 -4.93
C ASN A 510 -3.09 17.97 -4.54
N ASN A 511 -2.78 18.16 -3.25
CA ASN A 511 -1.47 18.65 -2.84
C ASN A 511 -0.34 17.73 -3.34
N MET A 512 -0.54 16.40 -3.33
CA MET A 512 0.42 15.45 -3.92
C MET A 512 0.61 15.61 -5.44
N LEU A 513 -0.44 16.00 -6.17
CA LEU A 513 -0.33 16.32 -7.60
C LEU A 513 0.41 17.65 -7.78
N ASP A 514 0.09 18.66 -6.97
CA ASP A 514 0.75 19.97 -7.01
C ASP A 514 2.25 19.84 -6.71
N ALA A 515 2.63 19.10 -5.67
CA ALA A 515 4.01 18.76 -5.36
C ALA A 515 4.72 18.06 -6.52
N TYR A 516 4.04 17.17 -7.24
CA TYR A 516 4.61 16.50 -8.40
C TYR A 516 4.80 17.42 -9.60
N LEU A 517 3.84 18.31 -9.85
CA LEU A 517 3.87 19.28 -10.96
C LEU A 517 4.87 20.42 -10.69
N LEU A 518 5.17 20.71 -9.43
CA LEU A 518 6.20 21.66 -9.02
C LEU A 518 7.58 21.24 -9.55
N GLY A 519 8.12 22.05 -10.46
CA GLY A 519 9.36 21.79 -11.23
C GLY A 519 9.14 21.18 -12.62
N ARG A 520 7.90 20.84 -12.99
CA ARG A 520 7.52 20.39 -14.35
C ARG A 520 6.73 21.45 -15.12
N PHE A 521 5.90 22.23 -14.43
CA PHE A 521 5.12 23.32 -15.04
C PHE A 521 5.98 24.43 -15.64
N SER A 522 7.09 24.80 -14.97
CA SER A 522 8.02 25.81 -15.49
C SER A 522 8.59 25.38 -16.85
N ALA A 523 8.91 24.10 -17.02
CA ALA A 523 9.55 23.63 -18.22
C ALA A 523 8.64 23.68 -19.46
N ASP A 524 7.38 23.25 -19.42
CA ASP A 524 6.55 23.23 -20.64
C ASP A 524 6.20 24.64 -21.17
N HIS A 525 6.02 25.61 -20.28
CA HIS A 525 5.76 27.00 -20.67
C HIS A 525 7.05 27.74 -21.09
N LEU A 526 8.20 27.46 -20.45
CA LEU A 526 9.49 28.10 -20.74
C LEU A 526 10.27 27.43 -21.89
N MET A 527 10.10 26.13 -22.13
CA MET A 527 10.75 25.41 -23.23
C MET A 527 10.31 25.94 -24.59
N LYS A 528 9.10 26.49 -24.69
CA LYS A 528 8.62 27.18 -25.90
C LYS A 528 9.27 28.55 -26.12
N SER A 529 9.75 29.23 -25.08
CA SER A 529 10.27 30.60 -25.18
C SER A 529 11.80 30.72 -25.13
N ALA A 530 12.52 29.82 -24.43
CA ALA A 530 13.91 30.10 -24.03
C ALA A 530 15.02 29.22 -24.65
N LYS A 531 14.72 28.13 -25.38
CA LYS A 531 15.75 27.20 -25.93
C LYS A 531 16.85 26.79 -24.91
N ILE A 532 16.51 26.67 -23.62
CA ILE A 532 17.48 26.28 -22.58
C ILE A 532 17.50 24.75 -22.49
N PRO A 533 18.65 24.08 -22.65
CA PRO A 533 18.77 22.65 -22.39
C PRO A 533 19.00 22.44 -20.89
N MET A 534 17.98 21.99 -20.16
CA MET A 534 18.15 21.40 -18.82
C MET A 534 17.55 20.00 -18.77
N SER A 535 18.27 19.08 -18.14
CA SER A 535 17.78 17.75 -17.78
C SER A 535 16.76 17.90 -16.66
N PHE A 536 15.51 17.52 -16.91
CA PHE A 536 14.42 17.60 -15.94
C PHE A 536 14.75 16.85 -14.65
N LYS A 537 14.82 17.57 -13.54
CA LYS A 537 14.82 17.01 -12.19
C LYS A 537 13.70 17.74 -11.44
N SER A 538 12.59 17.06 -11.11
CA SER A 538 11.51 17.62 -10.29
C SER A 538 12.08 18.34 -9.06
N TRP A 539 11.49 19.45 -8.62
CA TRP A 539 11.96 20.14 -7.41
C TRP A 539 11.61 19.33 -6.15
N THR A 540 10.48 18.63 -6.16
CA THR A 540 10.08 17.69 -5.11
C THR A 540 10.96 16.45 -5.14
N ARG A 541 11.53 16.11 -3.97
CA ARG A 541 12.39 14.93 -3.78
C ARG A 541 11.66 13.85 -3.02
N ARG A 542 10.89 14.24 -2.00
CA ARG A 542 10.11 13.36 -1.14
C ARG A 542 8.83 14.05 -0.71
N VAL A 543 7.86 13.27 -0.28
CA VAL A 543 6.59 13.76 0.26
C VAL A 543 6.34 13.13 1.63
N GLY A 544 6.04 13.98 2.61
CA GLY A 544 5.64 13.60 3.95
C GLY A 544 4.27 12.94 3.96
N HIS A 545 4.14 11.80 4.64
CA HIS A 545 2.93 10.97 4.80
C HIS A 545 2.40 10.34 3.50
N GLY A 546 1.94 11.15 2.54
CA GLY A 546 1.46 10.71 1.22
C GLY A 546 0.34 9.67 1.26
N LEU A 547 -0.56 9.71 2.24
CA LEU A 547 -1.57 8.67 2.49
C LEU A 547 -2.56 8.48 1.34
N LYS A 548 -2.78 9.51 0.51
CA LYS A 548 -3.79 9.50 -0.56
C LYS A 548 -3.24 9.16 -1.95
N LEU A 549 -1.95 8.82 -2.09
CA LEU A 549 -1.38 8.44 -3.39
C LEU A 549 -2.05 7.19 -3.98
N ASP A 550 -2.65 6.34 -3.14
CA ASP A 550 -3.37 5.13 -3.55
C ASP A 550 -4.63 5.44 -4.37
N LYS A 551 -5.21 6.64 -4.19
CA LYS A 551 -6.37 7.11 -4.94
C LYS A 551 -6.04 7.55 -6.36
N TRP A 552 -4.75 7.71 -6.69
CA TRP A 552 -4.28 8.27 -7.95
C TRP A 552 -3.33 7.32 -8.68
N SER A 553 -3.86 6.27 -9.31
CA SER A 553 -3.04 5.23 -9.97
C SER A 553 -2.00 5.79 -10.96
N TYR A 554 -2.36 6.78 -11.78
CA TYR A 554 -1.41 7.39 -12.71
C TYR A 554 -0.32 8.20 -12.00
N LEU A 555 -0.70 9.04 -11.02
CA LEU A 555 0.25 9.83 -10.24
C LEU A 555 1.22 8.91 -9.47
N LYS A 556 0.72 7.82 -8.88
CA LYS A 556 1.54 6.80 -8.22
C LYS A 556 2.60 6.23 -9.16
N GLN A 557 2.24 5.91 -10.40
CA GLN A 557 3.20 5.44 -11.40
C GLN A 557 4.26 6.50 -11.73
N GLN A 558 3.89 7.78 -11.74
CA GLN A 558 4.85 8.85 -11.93
C GLN A 558 5.83 8.97 -10.75
N TYR A 559 5.33 8.89 -9.50
CA TYR A 559 6.20 8.88 -8.32
C TYR A 559 7.21 7.72 -8.35
N ILE A 560 6.79 6.53 -8.80
CA ILE A 560 7.68 5.37 -9.00
C ILE A 560 8.75 5.68 -10.06
N GLN A 561 8.33 6.16 -11.23
CA GLN A 561 9.21 6.45 -12.37
C GLN A 561 10.26 7.51 -12.04
N ASP A 562 9.86 8.54 -11.30
CA ASP A 562 10.70 9.69 -10.96
C ASP A 562 11.47 9.53 -9.66
N GLY A 563 11.21 8.44 -8.91
CA GLY A 563 11.88 8.16 -7.65
C GLY A 563 11.55 9.18 -6.55
N ILE A 564 10.30 9.61 -6.46
CA ILE A 564 9.83 10.46 -5.35
C ILE A 564 9.45 9.56 -4.19
N LEU A 565 10.18 9.67 -3.08
CA LEU A 565 9.95 8.84 -1.90
C LEU A 565 8.79 9.36 -1.04
N ILE A 566 7.95 8.46 -0.53
CA ILE A 566 6.93 8.76 0.48
C ILE A 566 7.46 8.43 1.88
N GLU A 567 7.42 9.40 2.78
CA GLU A 567 7.89 9.29 4.16
C GLU A 567 6.71 8.89 5.05
N LEU A 568 6.60 7.59 5.35
CA LEU A 568 5.45 7.04 6.08
C LEU A 568 5.65 7.20 7.60
N CYS A 569 4.63 7.70 8.29
CA CYS A 569 4.63 7.96 9.74
C CYS A 569 3.46 7.26 10.43
N PRO A 570 3.44 5.91 10.48
CA PRO A 570 2.24 5.14 10.81
C PRO A 570 1.66 5.45 12.20
N ILE A 571 2.49 5.67 13.21
CA ILE A 571 2.01 6.04 14.55
C ILE A 571 1.33 7.41 14.52
N SER A 572 1.96 8.39 13.87
CA SER A 572 1.40 9.73 13.70
C SER A 572 0.05 9.64 12.99
N ASN A 573 -0.02 8.94 11.85
CA ASN A 573 -1.25 8.80 11.08
C ASN A 573 -2.38 8.12 11.88
N GLN A 574 -2.07 7.19 12.79
CA GLN A 574 -3.09 6.59 13.67
C GLN A 574 -3.54 7.49 14.82
N LEU A 575 -2.60 8.20 15.44
CA LEU A 575 -2.89 9.09 16.56
C LEU A 575 -3.59 10.37 16.09
N LEU A 576 -3.24 10.88 14.91
CA LEU A 576 -3.90 12.03 14.29
C LEU A 576 -5.21 11.69 13.56
N LYS A 577 -5.63 10.42 13.61
CA LYS A 577 -6.92 9.89 13.14
C LYS A 577 -7.10 9.69 11.64
N TYR A 578 -6.06 9.87 10.84
CA TYR A 578 -6.07 9.57 9.41
C TYR A 578 -6.15 8.07 9.07
N VAL A 579 -5.63 7.21 9.95
CA VAL A 579 -5.68 5.74 9.76
C VAL A 579 -6.12 5.08 11.06
N ASP A 580 -7.30 4.45 11.07
CA ASP A 580 -7.75 3.78 12.28
C ASP A 580 -7.05 2.42 12.47
N ASP A 581 -7.22 1.45 11.56
CA ASP A 581 -6.50 0.17 11.58
C ASP A 581 -5.19 0.29 10.78
N LEU A 582 -4.05 0.03 11.43
CA LEU A 582 -2.74 0.07 10.77
C LEU A 582 -2.58 -0.99 9.68
N GLU A 583 -3.40 -2.04 9.66
CA GLU A 583 -3.43 -3.00 8.54
C GLU A 583 -4.01 -2.41 7.25
N GLU A 584 -4.82 -1.34 7.36
CA GLU A 584 -5.39 -0.60 6.23
C GLU A 584 -4.49 0.54 5.75
N HIS A 585 -3.38 0.79 6.45
CA HIS A 585 -2.41 1.82 6.07
C HIS A 585 -1.84 1.54 4.67
N PRO A 586 -1.78 2.53 3.77
CA PRO A 586 -1.40 2.33 2.36
C PRO A 586 0.07 1.92 2.17
N GLY A 587 0.91 2.15 3.18
CA GLY A 587 2.34 1.84 3.18
C GLY A 587 2.69 0.42 2.74
N LYS A 588 1.88 -0.59 3.10
CA LYS A 588 2.08 -1.98 2.64
C LYS A 588 1.93 -2.12 1.13
N ALA A 589 0.86 -1.52 0.58
CA ALA A 589 0.59 -1.55 -0.85
C ALA A 589 1.70 -0.80 -1.60
N TYR A 590 2.08 0.39 -1.13
CA TYR A 590 3.17 1.18 -1.70
C TYR A 590 4.48 0.39 -1.79
N LEU A 591 4.89 -0.26 -0.70
CA LEU A 591 6.10 -1.08 -0.67
C LEU A 591 6.04 -2.24 -1.67
N THR A 592 4.87 -2.88 -1.80
CA THR A 592 4.68 -4.06 -2.68
C THR A 592 4.59 -3.65 -4.16
N GLU A 593 4.05 -2.48 -4.44
CA GLU A 593 3.89 -1.94 -5.80
C GLU A 593 5.13 -1.20 -6.31
N GLY A 594 6.16 -1.03 -5.48
CA GLY A 594 7.43 -0.41 -5.86
C GLY A 594 7.48 1.10 -5.69
N VAL A 595 6.53 1.70 -4.97
CA VAL A 595 6.63 3.09 -4.53
C VAL A 595 7.82 3.20 -3.57
N PRO A 596 8.78 4.10 -3.80
CA PRO A 596 9.86 4.31 -2.84
C PRO A 596 9.27 4.84 -1.53
N VAL A 597 9.54 4.13 -0.44
CA VAL A 597 9.01 4.47 0.89
C VAL A 597 10.09 4.38 1.96
N SER A 598 10.00 5.23 2.98
CA SER A 598 10.74 5.14 4.24
C SER A 598 9.77 5.11 5.43
N LEU A 599 10.21 4.57 6.56
CA LEU A 599 9.47 4.61 7.83
C LEU A 599 10.09 5.65 8.76
N ASN A 600 9.25 6.48 9.37
CA ASN A 600 9.69 7.61 10.18
C ASN A 600 8.74 7.80 11.39
N PRO A 601 9.21 8.43 12.48
CA PRO A 601 8.44 8.56 13.71
C PRO A 601 7.66 9.86 13.84
N ASP A 602 7.99 10.85 13.01
CA ASP A 602 7.38 12.19 13.03
C ASP A 602 7.61 12.94 14.35
N ASP A 603 6.69 12.80 15.32
CA ASP A 603 6.71 13.45 16.63
C ASP A 603 6.74 12.46 17.82
N PRO A 604 7.77 11.57 17.91
CA PRO A 604 7.76 10.45 18.85
C PRO A 604 7.59 10.84 20.32
N ALA A 605 8.17 11.97 20.75
CA ALA A 605 8.05 12.44 22.13
C ALA A 605 6.60 12.76 22.52
N MET A 606 5.80 13.30 21.59
CA MET A 606 4.40 13.63 21.82
C MET A 606 3.52 12.39 21.88
N PHE A 607 3.95 11.33 21.22
CA PHE A 607 3.29 10.04 21.22
C PHE A 607 3.77 9.15 22.37
N GLY A 608 4.84 9.52 23.07
CA GLY A 608 5.28 8.86 24.29
C GLY A 608 6.49 7.94 24.16
N TYR A 609 7.18 7.96 23.03
CA TYR A 609 8.36 7.14 22.76
C TYR A 609 9.52 7.96 22.17
N GLN A 610 10.60 7.31 21.74
CA GLN A 610 11.78 7.95 21.14
C GLN A 610 12.35 7.09 20.01
N GLY A 611 13.00 7.74 19.03
CA GLY A 611 13.54 7.07 17.85
C GLY A 611 12.42 6.58 16.93
N VAL A 612 12.68 5.48 16.21
CA VAL A 612 11.74 4.94 15.18
C VAL A 612 11.46 3.45 15.34
N THR A 613 12.01 2.81 16.39
CA THR A 613 11.84 1.36 16.60
C THR A 613 10.38 0.98 16.80
N HIS A 614 9.57 1.83 17.44
CA HIS A 614 8.12 1.64 17.59
C HIS A 614 7.39 1.60 16.24
N ASP A 615 7.70 2.52 15.32
CA ASP A 615 7.11 2.53 13.97
C ASP A 615 7.50 1.26 13.18
N PHE A 616 8.77 0.85 13.27
CA PHE A 616 9.22 -0.40 12.66
C PHE A 616 8.51 -1.62 13.25
N TRP A 617 8.31 -1.66 14.58
CA TRP A 617 7.62 -2.75 15.25
C TRP A 617 6.16 -2.83 14.81
N LEU A 618 5.45 -1.71 14.81
CA LEU A 618 4.05 -1.65 14.40
C LEU A 618 3.87 -1.97 12.91
N ALA A 619 4.71 -1.40 12.03
CA ALA A 619 4.67 -1.72 10.61
C ALA A 619 5.00 -3.19 10.36
N CYS A 620 5.97 -3.77 11.08
CA CYS A 620 6.32 -5.18 10.96
C CYS A 620 5.14 -6.10 11.30
N MET A 621 4.43 -5.81 12.39
CA MET A 621 3.27 -6.59 12.84
C MET A 621 2.03 -6.35 11.96
N ALA A 622 1.64 -5.09 11.75
CA ALA A 622 0.44 -4.74 10.98
C ALA A 622 0.58 -5.09 9.50
N TRP A 623 1.70 -4.72 8.86
CA TRP A 623 1.87 -4.93 7.42
C TRP A 623 2.38 -6.34 7.11
N LYS A 624 2.70 -7.13 8.15
CA LYS A 624 3.25 -8.48 8.08
C LYS A 624 4.58 -8.51 7.32
N LEU A 625 5.42 -7.51 7.55
CA LEU A 625 6.68 -7.37 6.83
C LEU A 625 7.63 -8.54 7.11
N ASN A 626 8.38 -8.93 6.08
CA ASN A 626 9.53 -9.80 6.21
C ASN A 626 10.84 -8.98 6.32
N LEU A 627 11.95 -9.63 6.62
CA LEU A 627 13.26 -9.02 6.79
C LEU A 627 13.74 -8.35 5.50
N LYS A 628 13.40 -8.91 4.33
CA LYS A 628 13.74 -8.35 3.02
C LYS A 628 13.07 -6.99 2.80
N GLN A 629 11.82 -6.85 3.23
CA GLN A 629 11.06 -5.59 3.23
C GLN A 629 11.58 -4.59 4.25
N LEU A 630 11.94 -5.03 5.46
CA LEU A 630 12.58 -4.17 6.47
C LEU A 630 13.94 -3.64 5.99
N LYS A 631 14.73 -4.50 5.33
CA LYS A 631 16.00 -4.14 4.69
C LYS A 631 15.80 -3.09 3.59
N LEU A 632 14.77 -3.25 2.77
CA LEU A 632 14.43 -2.29 1.72
C LEU A 632 14.03 -0.92 2.29
N LEU A 633 13.23 -0.87 3.37
CA LEU A 633 12.86 0.38 4.04
C LEU A 633 14.09 1.12 4.59
N ALA A 634 14.98 0.40 5.26
CA ALA A 634 16.23 0.95 5.78
C ALA A 634 17.17 1.42 4.65
N TYR A 635 17.31 0.64 3.58
CA TYR A 635 18.10 1.02 2.40
C TYR A 635 17.54 2.28 1.70
N ASN A 636 16.22 2.32 1.48
CA ASN A 636 15.54 3.46 0.86
C ASN A 636 15.76 4.74 1.65
N SER A 637 15.74 4.67 2.98
CA SER A 637 15.98 5.84 3.84
C SER A 637 17.34 6.50 3.57
N LEU A 638 18.36 5.73 3.15
CA LEU A 638 19.68 6.27 2.79
C LEU A 638 19.76 6.66 1.31
N LYS A 639 19.23 5.81 0.41
CA LYS A 639 19.24 6.06 -1.05
C LYS A 639 18.56 7.39 -1.41
N TYR A 640 17.41 7.66 -0.80
CA TYR A 640 16.59 8.85 -1.05
C TYR A 640 16.85 9.98 -0.04
N SER A 641 17.84 9.83 0.84
CA SER A 641 18.36 10.95 1.63
C SER A 641 18.94 12.05 0.73
N SER A 642 19.11 13.22 1.29
CA SER A 642 19.72 14.41 0.74
C SER A 642 21.26 14.42 0.87
N LEU A 643 21.87 13.34 1.38
CA LEU A 643 23.33 13.16 1.36
C LEU A 643 23.86 13.33 -0.08
N GLU A 644 25.00 13.99 -0.21
CA GLU A 644 25.50 14.39 -1.52
C GLU A 644 26.09 13.22 -2.34
N GLY A 645 25.90 13.31 -3.65
CA GLY A 645 26.44 12.39 -4.67
C GLY A 645 25.65 11.10 -4.88
N ASP A 646 26.15 10.27 -5.80
CA ASP A 646 25.50 9.03 -6.24
C ASP A 646 25.73 7.91 -5.22
N TYR A 647 24.71 7.10 -4.96
CA TYR A 647 24.79 5.96 -4.05
C TYR A 647 25.73 4.85 -4.55
N ASN A 648 26.01 4.80 -5.86
CA ASN A 648 26.98 3.88 -6.46
C ASN A 648 28.43 4.40 -6.39
N ASP A 649 28.63 5.68 -6.10
CA ASP A 649 29.96 6.25 -5.92
C ASP A 649 30.40 6.11 -4.46
N SER A 650 31.28 5.14 -4.18
CA SER A 650 31.86 4.91 -2.85
C SER A 650 32.63 6.11 -2.27
N ASN A 651 32.94 7.15 -3.07
CA ASN A 651 33.58 8.37 -2.59
C ASN A 651 32.57 9.44 -2.17
N SER A 652 31.31 9.34 -2.60
CA SER A 652 30.25 10.29 -2.25
C SER A 652 29.82 10.15 -0.79
N GLU A 653 29.16 11.19 -0.25
CA GLU A 653 28.61 11.15 1.10
C GLU A 653 27.56 10.02 1.21
N LYS A 654 26.69 9.91 0.21
CA LYS A 654 25.64 8.89 0.13
C LYS A 654 26.18 7.47 -0.01
N GLY A 655 27.14 7.25 -0.92
CA GLY A 655 27.74 5.93 -1.14
C GLY A 655 28.49 5.43 0.09
N LYS A 656 29.21 6.32 0.80
CA LYS A 656 29.84 5.99 2.09
C LYS A 656 28.82 5.60 3.15
N ALA A 657 27.71 6.33 3.25
CA ALA A 657 26.66 6.02 4.21
C ALA A 657 26.01 4.65 3.95
N ILE A 658 25.71 4.33 2.68
CA ILE A 658 25.16 3.03 2.28
C ILE A 658 26.18 1.90 2.51
N GLN A 659 27.47 2.12 2.24
CA GLN A 659 28.49 1.12 2.51
C GLN A 659 28.59 0.82 4.02
N ARG A 660 28.67 1.85 4.86
CA ARG A 660 28.69 1.69 6.33
C ARG A 660 27.44 0.96 6.83
N TRP A 661 26.28 1.28 6.26
CA TRP A 661 25.03 0.60 6.60
C TRP A 661 25.02 -0.87 6.17
N ASN A 662 25.55 -1.21 4.99
CA ASN A 662 25.70 -2.61 4.57
C ASN A 662 26.59 -3.39 5.54
N ASP A 663 27.73 -2.82 5.96
CA ASP A 663 28.65 -3.46 6.91
C ASP A 663 27.97 -3.68 8.29
N ALA A 664 27.20 -2.68 8.74
CA ALA A 664 26.41 -2.79 9.97
C ALA A 664 25.28 -3.83 9.84
N TRP A 665 24.63 -3.92 8.68
CA TRP A 665 23.60 -4.91 8.39
C TRP A 665 24.15 -6.33 8.43
N ASP A 666 25.28 -6.58 7.77
CA ASP A 666 25.94 -7.89 7.76
C ASP A 666 26.36 -8.29 9.19
N THR A 667 26.89 -7.33 9.96
CA THR A 667 27.21 -7.53 11.39
C THR A 667 25.96 -7.89 12.21
N PHE A 668 24.85 -7.20 11.98
CA PHE A 668 23.58 -7.49 12.64
C PHE A 668 23.10 -8.90 12.29
N VAL A 669 23.07 -9.28 11.01
CA VAL A 669 22.67 -10.62 10.55
C VAL A 669 23.54 -11.71 11.21
N ASP A 670 24.86 -11.54 11.22
CA ASP A 670 25.78 -12.49 11.86
C ASP A 670 25.52 -12.63 13.36
N GLN A 671 25.25 -11.53 14.06
CA GLN A 671 24.93 -11.57 15.49
C GLN A 671 23.59 -12.24 15.77
N GLN A 672 22.58 -11.99 14.93
CA GLN A 672 21.27 -12.60 15.10
C GLN A 672 21.29 -14.10 14.79
N ASN A 673 22.07 -14.55 13.82
CA ASN A 673 22.20 -15.96 13.49
C ASN A 673 23.02 -16.78 14.51
N LYS A 674 23.87 -16.12 15.32
CA LYS A 674 24.64 -16.77 16.40
C LYS A 674 23.86 -16.95 17.71
N LYS A 675 22.85 -16.12 17.94
CA LYS A 675 21.97 -16.15 19.12
C LYS A 675 20.82 -17.12 18.90
#